data_AF-A0A317WRJ6-F1
#
_entry.id   AF-A0A317WRJ6-F1
#
_cell.length_a   1.000
_cell.length_b   1.000
_cell.length_c   1.000
_cell.angle_alpha   90.00
_cell.angle_beta   90.00
_cell.angle_gamma   90.00
#
_symmetry.space_group_name_H-M   'P 1'
#
loop_
_entity.id
_entity.type
_entity.pdbx_description
1 polymer ?
#
loop_
_entity_poly.entity_id
_entity_poly.type
_entity_poly.pdbx_seq_one_letter_code
_entity_poly.pdbx_strand_id
1 'polypeptide(L)'
;MALSPRAGPDPILGRRRLPPPLPPPPPPPASRQHQQQKQHIFLTGKPNRPSPAIKRSKKACTECRQQKAKCNAYLTPDQPCTRCSKLNIQCVISDPFRREHKRKRLSELEQETDELRQRLRFTQPNNDNDPRPSPIAMLTAAAEMEGHSVPTSGGELTLAPDSQTPSVESQQPLLSSINPRPLDLDLGVGVVRALDPTEARSLNNVHLTGCEVDELFRIFFHQYASFLPILDAQTTPNATYTQSPFLFWAIVAVASRTYPQNPTLLMALSRSVVEMAFLSIGSGGSAWCIIQGMLLIQTWPFPKDVNATDVTFPMSGMLLHIAMQHGIHIPMSSNEFLKRKRLPAPSEAEMTRRSELWAHCVIVYQRACVTKGHPPRALMDLEPDGDLKRMLFQRVSPSLALELKCEDLITRCSAAVLEFGVRTLSLDQEKSFDILLRAFDSQAVDLEAQAMSAYDRFSTAMCRLSIQIFHLFRNTSSFSAGCLAQLLSTACNTIDSIHNLGQSMANMATAPMQVNYALLLASAALLRILKGPQWATMDVDKARSSFFSTINLARQMSVDTYDIAAKMAIVMNQLWNSTRAFRKSDGSEYVALRIRSRLVLSPVIDTVWWWRDEFDPQFYNMPSGQNNIADGVDASRDNPGSQGNAPGAAVDRPDFSYFDEQFEADFEWALTDEVLYGHLDTNRSAV
;
A
#
# COMPACT_ATOMS: atom_id res chain seq x y z
N MET A 1 -25.06 -76.70 -12.83
CA MET A 1 -26.36 -76.64 -12.14
C MET A 1 -26.44 -75.26 -11.49
N ALA A 2 -27.32 -74.33 -11.86
CA ALA A 2 -28.80 -74.33 -11.87
C ALA A 2 -29.37 -73.68 -10.57
N LEU A 3 -30.48 -72.90 -10.55
CA LEU A 3 -31.14 -72.06 -11.58
C LEU A 3 -32.33 -71.25 -10.94
N SER A 4 -32.25 -69.90 -10.85
CA SER A 4 -33.43 -68.98 -10.78
C SER A 4 -34.45 -69.20 -9.61
N PRO A 5 -35.70 -68.66 -9.57
CA PRO A 5 -36.32 -67.43 -10.16
C PRO A 5 -37.24 -66.62 -9.18
N ARG A 6 -37.98 -65.60 -9.73
CA ARG A 6 -39.27 -64.95 -9.29
C ARG A 6 -39.28 -63.76 -8.30
N ALA A 7 -40.35 -62.92 -8.20
CA ALA A 7 -41.21 -62.21 -9.21
C ALA A 7 -42.40 -61.40 -8.59
N GLY A 8 -42.55 -60.10 -8.94
CA GLY A 8 -43.79 -59.28 -8.93
C GLY A 8 -44.48 -58.95 -7.57
N PRO A 9 -45.63 -58.22 -7.55
CA PRO A 9 -46.35 -57.49 -8.63
C PRO A 9 -46.87 -56.05 -8.26
N ASP A 10 -47.63 -55.43 -9.20
CA ASP A 10 -48.38 -54.13 -9.17
C ASP A 10 -49.56 -54.07 -8.11
N PRO A 11 -50.46 -53.01 -7.92
CA PRO A 11 -51.30 -52.36 -8.98
C PRO A 11 -52.10 -51.00 -8.79
N ILE A 12 -52.79 -50.59 -9.89
CA ILE A 12 -54.00 -49.72 -10.11
C ILE A 12 -54.00 -48.16 -10.02
N LEU A 13 -54.51 -47.53 -11.11
CA LEU A 13 -55.34 -46.30 -11.30
C LEU A 13 -54.72 -45.32 -12.34
N GLY A 14 -55.45 -44.60 -13.21
CA GLY A 14 -56.88 -44.55 -13.59
C GLY A 14 -57.10 -43.56 -14.78
N ARG A 15 -58.03 -43.81 -15.72
CA ARG A 15 -58.13 -43.09 -17.04
C ARG A 15 -58.74 -41.67 -16.99
N ARG A 16 -58.27 -40.73 -17.85
CA ARG A 16 -59.10 -39.90 -18.77
C ARG A 16 -58.32 -39.16 -19.89
N ARG A 17 -59.06 -38.68 -20.91
CA ARG A 17 -58.73 -38.40 -22.35
C ARG A 17 -57.74 -37.26 -22.71
N LEU A 18 -57.33 -37.27 -23.99
CA LEU A 18 -56.45 -36.34 -24.75
C LEU A 18 -57.18 -35.16 -25.44
N PRO A 19 -56.43 -34.11 -25.81
CA PRO A 19 -56.51 -33.38 -27.10
C PRO A 19 -55.21 -33.54 -27.95
N PRO A 20 -55.03 -32.92 -29.14
CA PRO A 20 -54.19 -33.47 -30.24
C PRO A 20 -52.67 -33.17 -30.20
N PRO A 21 -51.85 -33.90 -31.00
CA PRO A 21 -50.38 -33.82 -30.98
C PRO A 21 -49.78 -32.68 -31.83
N LEU A 22 -48.56 -32.26 -31.46
CA LEU A 22 -47.67 -31.38 -32.22
C LEU A 22 -46.64 -32.20 -33.05
N PRO A 23 -46.09 -31.64 -34.16
CA PRO A 23 -45.19 -32.36 -35.06
C PRO A 23 -43.75 -32.55 -34.51
N PRO A 24 -43.00 -33.57 -34.98
CA PRO A 24 -41.71 -33.98 -34.41
C PRO A 24 -40.47 -33.27 -35.02
N PRO A 25 -39.33 -33.23 -34.29
CA PRO A 25 -38.05 -32.75 -34.81
C PRO A 25 -37.23 -33.85 -35.55
N PRO A 26 -36.70 -33.59 -36.76
CA PRO A 26 -35.74 -34.45 -37.45
C PRO A 26 -34.25 -34.18 -37.04
N PRO A 27 -33.27 -35.05 -37.40
CA PRO A 27 -32.18 -35.41 -36.47
C PRO A 27 -30.72 -35.11 -36.90
N PRO A 28 -29.73 -35.24 -35.97
CA PRO A 28 -28.27 -35.30 -36.24
C PRO A 28 -27.87 -36.62 -36.97
N PRO A 29 -26.67 -36.78 -37.60
CA PRO A 29 -25.31 -36.47 -37.07
C PRO A 29 -24.39 -35.75 -38.12
N ALA A 30 -23.03 -35.70 -38.10
CA ALA A 30 -22.01 -36.54 -37.46
C ALA A 30 -20.63 -35.87 -37.19
N SER A 31 -19.57 -36.70 -37.10
CA SER A 31 -18.30 -36.55 -36.36
C SER A 31 -17.00 -36.44 -37.17
N ARG A 32 -15.97 -35.79 -36.56
CA ARG A 32 -14.51 -36.09 -36.57
C ARG A 32 -13.66 -36.02 -37.88
N GLN A 33 -12.73 -35.06 -37.93
CA GLN A 33 -11.24 -35.17 -37.90
C GLN A 33 -10.65 -33.75 -38.17
N HIS A 34 -9.69 -33.11 -37.47
CA HIS A 34 -8.37 -33.40 -36.85
C HIS A 34 -7.15 -32.96 -37.69
N GLN A 35 -6.32 -32.06 -37.10
CA GLN A 35 -4.93 -31.64 -37.41
C GLN A 35 -4.56 -30.91 -38.73
N GLN A 36 -4.00 -29.68 -38.55
CA GLN A 36 -2.80 -29.07 -39.16
C GLN A 36 -2.68 -28.99 -40.72
N GLN A 37 -2.20 -27.90 -41.37
CA GLN A 37 -1.26 -26.85 -40.95
C GLN A 37 -1.32 -25.59 -41.87
N LYS A 38 -0.69 -24.47 -41.47
CA LYS A 38 -0.23 -23.28 -42.26
C LYS A 38 -1.23 -22.32 -42.93
N GLN A 39 -1.29 -21.11 -42.34
CA GLN A 39 -1.10 -19.78 -42.97
C GLN A 39 -1.65 -19.49 -44.39
N HIS A 40 -2.66 -18.60 -44.50
CA HIS A 40 -2.43 -17.20 -44.93
C HIS A 40 -3.66 -16.29 -44.70
N ILE A 41 -3.49 -14.97 -44.92
CA ILE A 41 -4.49 -13.90 -44.70
C ILE A 41 -4.98 -13.36 -46.06
N PHE A 42 -6.29 -13.05 -46.25
CA PHE A 42 -6.83 -11.74 -46.70
C PHE A 42 -8.35 -11.70 -47.06
N LEU A 43 -9.03 -10.66 -46.53
CA LEU A 43 -10.26 -9.92 -46.89
C LEU A 43 -11.42 -10.45 -47.80
N THR A 44 -12.62 -9.89 -47.50
CA THR A 44 -13.90 -9.84 -48.27
C THR A 44 -14.77 -11.11 -48.28
N GLY A 45 -16.13 -11.06 -48.31
CA GLY A 45 -17.08 -9.95 -48.10
C GLY A 45 -18.40 -10.08 -48.90
N LYS A 46 -19.58 -9.89 -48.27
CA LYS A 46 -20.98 -9.70 -48.82
C LYS A 46 -22.04 -10.00 -47.73
N PRO A 47 -23.35 -9.67 -47.89
CA PRO A 47 -23.99 -8.54 -48.59
C PRO A 47 -24.92 -7.74 -47.62
N ASN A 48 -25.89 -6.95 -48.14
CA ASN A 48 -26.48 -5.79 -47.44
C ASN A 48 -28.04 -5.76 -47.35
N ARG A 49 -28.58 -5.34 -46.19
CA ARG A 49 -29.82 -4.53 -45.98
C ARG A 49 -30.04 -4.30 -44.46
N PRO A 50 -30.40 -3.08 -43.98
CA PRO A 50 -31.82 -2.77 -43.73
C PRO A 50 -32.19 -1.27 -43.91
N SER A 51 -33.30 -0.84 -43.28
CA SER A 51 -34.06 0.42 -43.47
C SER A 51 -33.59 1.61 -42.57
N PRO A 52 -34.36 2.71 -42.33
CA PRO A 52 -34.19 3.93 -43.12
C PRO A 52 -33.79 5.20 -42.33
N ALA A 53 -33.05 6.08 -43.02
CA ALA A 53 -33.01 7.56 -42.89
C ALA A 53 -33.12 8.22 -41.49
N ILE A 54 -32.03 8.22 -40.71
CA ILE A 54 -31.80 9.25 -39.68
C ILE A 54 -31.20 10.51 -40.33
N LYS A 55 -31.78 11.69 -40.05
CA LYS A 55 -31.25 13.00 -40.51
C LYS A 55 -29.91 13.33 -39.84
N ARG A 56 -28.79 12.84 -40.39
CA ARG A 56 -27.43 13.21 -39.95
C ARG A 56 -27.21 14.72 -40.11
N SER A 57 -26.89 15.41 -39.02
CA SER A 57 -26.52 16.83 -39.05
C SER A 57 -25.19 17.04 -39.79
N LYS A 58 -24.99 18.23 -40.38
CA LYS A 58 -23.82 18.57 -41.22
C LYS A 58 -22.53 18.71 -40.39
N LYS A 59 -22.00 17.61 -39.86
CA LYS A 59 -20.76 17.58 -39.08
C LYS A 59 -19.51 17.65 -39.96
N ALA A 60 -18.57 18.51 -39.59
CA ALA A 60 -17.21 18.53 -40.13
C ALA A 60 -16.29 17.56 -39.36
N CYS A 61 -15.27 17.04 -40.03
CA CYS A 61 -14.20 16.24 -39.42
C CYS A 61 -13.32 17.06 -38.46
N THR A 62 -12.62 16.38 -37.56
CA THR A 62 -11.74 16.97 -36.52
C THR A 62 -10.77 17.98 -37.12
N GLU A 63 -10.02 17.58 -38.15
CA GLU A 63 -9.03 18.43 -38.82
C GLU A 63 -9.61 19.72 -39.40
N CYS A 64 -10.81 19.66 -39.97
CA CYS A 64 -11.46 20.86 -40.48
C CYS A 64 -12.13 21.70 -39.37
N ARG A 65 -12.59 21.10 -38.26
CA ARG A 65 -13.04 21.84 -37.05
C ARG A 65 -11.89 22.56 -36.36
N GLN A 66 -10.71 21.93 -36.34
CA GLN A 66 -9.47 22.43 -35.77
C GLN A 66 -8.96 23.63 -36.59
N GLN A 67 -8.84 23.47 -37.91
CA GLN A 67 -8.33 24.49 -38.83
C GLN A 67 -9.40 25.49 -39.34
N LYS A 68 -10.63 25.45 -38.80
CA LYS A 68 -11.82 26.21 -39.26
C LYS A 68 -12.09 26.13 -40.78
N ALA A 69 -11.67 25.04 -41.44
CA ALA A 69 -11.73 24.90 -42.89
C ALA A 69 -13.07 24.33 -43.39
N LYS A 70 -13.46 24.68 -44.63
CA LYS A 70 -14.67 24.14 -45.28
C LYS A 70 -14.53 22.62 -45.45
N CYS A 71 -15.44 21.86 -44.85
CA CYS A 71 -15.45 20.40 -44.86
C CYS A 71 -16.67 19.87 -45.60
N ASN A 72 -16.48 18.88 -46.47
CA ASN A 72 -17.53 18.16 -47.18
C ASN A 72 -17.67 16.69 -46.77
N ALA A 73 -17.09 16.25 -45.65
CA ALA A 73 -17.21 14.86 -45.15
C ALA A 73 -18.68 14.40 -45.01
N TYR A 74 -19.59 15.32 -44.71
CA TYR A 74 -21.03 15.03 -44.59
C TYR A 74 -21.72 14.69 -45.93
N LEU A 75 -21.08 14.93 -47.08
CA LEU A 75 -21.59 14.54 -48.41
C LEU A 75 -21.21 13.10 -48.79
N THR A 76 -20.07 12.62 -48.30
CA THR A 76 -19.48 11.31 -48.62
C THR A 76 -18.91 10.70 -47.34
N PRO A 77 -19.74 10.10 -46.47
CA PRO A 77 -19.34 9.74 -45.11
C PRO A 77 -18.22 8.67 -45.07
N ASP A 78 -18.12 7.85 -46.11
CA ASP A 78 -17.17 6.74 -46.22
C ASP A 78 -15.89 7.12 -46.99
N GLN A 79 -15.67 8.42 -47.23
CA GLN A 79 -14.52 8.98 -47.96
C GLN A 79 -13.91 10.19 -47.23
N PRO A 80 -12.59 10.38 -47.25
CA PRO A 80 -11.97 11.57 -46.68
C PRO A 80 -12.44 12.82 -47.43
N CYS A 81 -12.76 13.89 -46.68
CA CYS A 81 -13.20 15.14 -47.29
C CYS A 81 -12.11 15.71 -48.21
N THR A 82 -12.49 16.50 -49.22
CA THR A 82 -11.59 16.91 -50.31
C THR A 82 -10.34 17.66 -49.82
N ARG A 83 -10.41 18.38 -48.68
CA ARG A 83 -9.21 18.97 -48.03
C ARG A 83 -8.30 17.90 -47.44
N CYS A 84 -8.84 16.95 -46.68
CA CYS A 84 -8.06 15.89 -46.03
C CYS A 84 -7.42 14.95 -47.05
N SER A 85 -8.15 14.61 -48.13
CA SER A 85 -7.62 13.88 -49.28
C SER A 85 -6.46 14.61 -49.94
N LYS A 86 -6.62 15.91 -50.29
CA LYS A 86 -5.54 16.71 -50.92
C LYS A 86 -4.31 16.92 -50.04
N LEU A 87 -4.45 16.87 -48.72
CA LEU A 87 -3.35 17.02 -47.76
C LEU A 87 -2.81 15.66 -47.26
N ASN A 88 -3.36 14.54 -47.73
CA ASN A 88 -3.06 13.18 -47.27
C ASN A 88 -3.11 12.99 -45.73
N ILE A 89 -4.11 13.59 -45.08
CA ILE A 89 -4.33 13.53 -43.62
C ILE A 89 -5.62 12.78 -43.25
N GLN A 90 -5.61 12.13 -42.09
CA GLN A 90 -6.72 11.29 -41.62
C GLN A 90 -8.00 12.11 -41.39
N CYS A 91 -9.14 11.66 -41.93
CA CYS A 91 -10.40 12.41 -41.93
C CYS A 91 -11.43 11.80 -40.97
N VAL A 92 -11.21 11.93 -39.66
CA VAL A 92 -12.09 11.35 -38.63
C VAL A 92 -13.20 12.34 -38.22
N ILE A 93 -14.43 11.85 -37.99
CA ILE A 93 -15.49 12.61 -37.30
C ILE A 93 -15.68 11.98 -35.92
N SER A 94 -15.10 12.59 -34.89
CA SER A 94 -15.33 12.23 -33.49
C SER A 94 -16.00 13.37 -32.72
N ASP A 95 -16.73 12.99 -31.68
CA ASP A 95 -17.20 13.85 -30.60
C ASP A 95 -16.98 13.05 -29.28
N PRO A 96 -16.62 13.69 -28.15
CA PRO A 96 -16.38 15.13 -27.97
C PRO A 96 -15.07 15.60 -28.61
N PHE A 97 -15.06 16.85 -29.07
CA PHE A 97 -13.90 17.50 -29.68
C PHE A 97 -13.55 18.79 -28.94
N ARG A 98 -12.34 18.86 -28.37
CA ARG A 98 -11.76 20.08 -27.77
C ARG A 98 -10.75 20.66 -28.75
N ARG A 99 -10.84 21.95 -29.09
CA ARG A 99 -9.91 22.62 -30.00
C ARG A 99 -8.58 22.89 -29.28
N GLU A 100 -7.47 22.44 -29.86
CA GLU A 100 -6.13 22.80 -29.37
C GLU A 100 -5.70 24.16 -29.92
N HIS A 101 -5.18 25.04 -29.06
CA HIS A 101 -4.75 26.38 -29.47
C HIS A 101 -3.25 26.38 -29.76
N LYS A 102 -2.88 26.14 -31.03
CA LYS A 102 -1.48 26.01 -31.49
C LYS A 102 -0.56 27.17 -31.09
N ARG A 103 -1.11 28.38 -30.91
CA ARG A 103 -0.37 29.57 -30.44
C ARG A 103 0.00 29.52 -28.95
N LYS A 104 -0.79 28.84 -28.10
CA LYS A 104 -0.46 28.63 -26.68
C LYS A 104 0.73 27.68 -26.57
N ARG A 105 0.64 26.52 -27.24
CA ARG A 105 1.73 25.52 -27.28
C ARG A 105 3.04 26.05 -27.87
N LEU A 106 2.98 26.97 -28.83
CA LEU A 106 4.19 27.63 -29.32
C LEU A 106 4.79 28.58 -28.28
N SER A 107 3.98 29.44 -27.65
CA SER A 107 4.42 30.35 -26.58
C SER A 107 4.96 29.61 -25.35
N GLU A 108 4.39 28.45 -25.01
CA GLU A 108 4.87 27.57 -23.93
C GLU A 108 6.27 27.01 -24.24
N LEU A 109 6.51 26.56 -25.47
CA LEU A 109 7.81 26.05 -25.93
C LEU A 109 8.85 27.17 -26.13
N GLU A 110 8.43 28.36 -26.57
CA GLU A 110 9.30 29.55 -26.67
C GLU A 110 9.78 29.98 -25.28
N GLN A 111 8.88 30.03 -24.28
CA GLN A 111 9.21 30.32 -22.89
C GLN A 111 10.15 29.26 -22.27
N GLU A 112 9.86 27.97 -22.46
CA GLU A 112 10.72 26.87 -21.99
C GLU A 112 12.13 26.91 -22.62
N THR A 113 12.21 27.28 -23.90
CA THR A 113 13.49 27.44 -24.61
C THR A 113 14.32 28.60 -24.04
N ASP A 114 13.70 29.73 -23.74
CA ASP A 114 14.41 30.90 -23.20
C ASP A 114 14.77 30.72 -21.71
N GLU A 115 13.96 30.03 -20.91
CA GLU A 115 14.37 29.59 -19.57
C GLU A 115 15.61 28.67 -19.63
N LEU A 116 15.64 27.69 -20.53
CA LEU A 116 16.80 26.80 -20.69
C LEU A 116 18.06 27.56 -21.12
N ARG A 117 17.93 28.53 -22.04
CA ARG A 117 19.03 29.43 -22.42
C ARG A 117 19.51 30.29 -21.24
N GLN A 118 18.59 30.78 -20.42
CA GLN A 118 18.90 31.61 -19.26
C GLN A 118 19.61 30.80 -18.16
N ARG A 119 19.15 29.57 -17.89
CA ARG A 119 19.83 28.62 -16.99
C ARG A 119 21.25 28.32 -17.47
N LEU A 120 21.44 28.02 -18.77
CA LEU A 120 22.78 27.80 -19.34
C LEU A 120 23.73 29.01 -19.19
N ARG A 121 23.21 30.24 -19.26
CA ARG A 121 24.00 31.47 -19.01
C ARG A 121 24.37 31.67 -17.55
N PHE A 122 23.56 31.20 -16.60
CA PHE A 122 23.89 31.29 -15.17
C PHE A 122 24.86 30.21 -14.68
N THR A 123 25.02 29.09 -15.41
CA THR A 123 25.92 27.98 -15.04
C THR A 123 27.37 28.14 -15.55
N GLN A 124 27.70 29.25 -16.25
CA GLN A 124 29.09 29.56 -16.64
C GLN A 124 29.64 30.73 -15.81
N PRO A 125 30.49 30.48 -14.79
CA PRO A 125 31.32 31.52 -14.20
C PRO A 125 32.45 31.92 -15.17
N ASN A 126 32.80 33.21 -15.21
CA ASN A 126 33.94 33.69 -15.99
C ASN A 126 35.24 33.02 -15.53
N ASN A 127 35.90 32.31 -16.44
CA ASN A 127 37.30 31.89 -16.32
C ASN A 127 37.89 31.74 -17.73
N ASP A 128 38.35 32.85 -18.29
CA ASP A 128 39.24 32.81 -19.45
C ASP A 128 40.58 32.17 -19.02
N ASN A 129 41.06 31.20 -19.81
CA ASN A 129 42.34 30.44 -19.73
C ASN A 129 42.32 28.97 -19.23
N ASP A 130 41.67 28.04 -19.95
CA ASP A 130 42.25 26.71 -20.29
C ASP A 130 41.51 26.09 -21.51
N PRO A 131 42.19 25.71 -22.62
CA PRO A 131 41.50 25.19 -23.81
C PRO A 131 41.23 23.67 -23.71
N ARG A 132 40.05 23.29 -23.17
CA ARG A 132 39.56 21.90 -23.19
C ARG A 132 38.17 21.80 -23.84
N PRO A 133 37.98 20.98 -24.90
CA PRO A 133 36.68 20.87 -25.58
C PRO A 133 35.66 20.08 -24.74
N SER A 134 34.42 20.56 -24.72
CA SER A 134 33.30 19.90 -24.03
C SER A 134 32.94 18.56 -24.70
N PRO A 135 32.59 17.50 -23.94
CA PRO A 135 32.23 16.19 -24.50
C PRO A 135 31.11 16.21 -25.55
N ILE A 136 30.20 17.18 -25.46
CA ILE A 136 29.06 17.32 -26.39
C ILE A 136 29.55 17.63 -27.82
N ALA A 137 30.60 18.42 -27.98
CA ALA A 137 31.14 18.77 -29.30
C ALA A 137 31.75 17.56 -30.02
N MET A 138 32.37 16.63 -29.29
CA MET A 138 32.89 15.38 -29.86
C MET A 138 31.76 14.45 -30.32
N LEU A 139 30.64 14.41 -29.60
CA LEU A 139 29.47 13.61 -29.99
C LEU A 139 28.78 14.15 -31.25
N THR A 140 28.70 15.48 -31.41
CA THR A 140 28.18 16.09 -32.65
C THR A 140 29.12 15.81 -33.83
N ALA A 141 30.43 16.01 -33.68
CA ALA A 141 31.41 15.75 -34.73
C ALA A 141 31.46 14.26 -35.17
N ALA A 142 31.23 13.33 -34.23
CA ALA A 142 31.14 11.90 -34.55
C ALA A 142 29.87 11.53 -35.34
N ALA A 143 28.75 12.25 -35.12
CA ALA A 143 27.48 11.98 -35.79
C ALA A 143 27.41 12.52 -37.24
N GLU A 144 28.32 13.42 -37.64
CA GLU A 144 28.31 14.09 -38.95
C GLU A 144 29.18 13.38 -40.02
N MET A 145 29.82 12.24 -39.71
CA MET A 145 30.73 11.53 -40.64
C MET A 145 30.25 10.17 -41.17
N GLU A 146 29.07 9.66 -40.79
CA GLU A 146 28.51 8.41 -41.37
C GLU A 146 27.38 8.70 -42.38
N GLY A 147 27.76 9.15 -43.58
CA GLY A 147 26.79 9.58 -44.61
C GLY A 147 27.26 9.44 -46.07
N HIS A 148 27.12 8.21 -46.62
CA HIS A 148 27.38 7.85 -48.04
C HIS A 148 28.90 7.77 -48.39
N SER A 149 29.38 6.98 -49.37
CA SER A 149 28.71 6.29 -50.49
C SER A 149 29.30 4.87 -50.76
N VAL A 150 28.96 4.24 -51.90
CA VAL A 150 29.21 2.81 -52.22
C VAL A 150 30.11 2.66 -53.51
N PRO A 151 30.42 1.46 -54.05
CA PRO A 151 31.77 0.88 -54.03
C PRO A 151 32.52 0.83 -55.38
N THR A 152 33.84 0.60 -55.33
CA THR A 152 34.67 0.17 -56.49
C THR A 152 35.75 -0.85 -56.07
N SER A 153 36.28 -1.62 -57.01
CA SER A 153 37.06 -2.88 -56.83
C SER A 153 38.58 -2.80 -57.07
N GLY A 154 39.35 -3.71 -56.46
CA GLY A 154 40.57 -4.30 -57.08
C GLY A 154 41.82 -4.48 -56.19
N GLY A 155 42.52 -5.62 -56.33
CA GLY A 155 43.80 -5.97 -55.67
C GLY A 155 43.63 -6.57 -54.26
N GLU A 156 44.24 -7.69 -53.83
CA GLU A 156 45.63 -8.20 -53.92
C GLU A 156 46.64 -7.42 -53.04
N LEU A 157 47.51 -8.04 -52.21
CA LEU A 157 47.81 -9.47 -51.98
C LEU A 157 48.51 -9.73 -50.60
N THR A 158 48.29 -10.93 -50.04
CA THR A 158 49.17 -11.72 -49.11
C THR A 158 49.70 -11.23 -47.74
N LEU A 159 49.40 -12.09 -46.74
CA LEU A 159 50.28 -12.68 -45.71
C LEU A 159 50.62 -11.96 -44.38
N ALA A 160 50.68 -12.81 -43.35
CA ALA A 160 51.08 -12.62 -41.95
C ALA A 160 52.39 -13.46 -41.70
N PRO A 161 52.94 -13.67 -40.47
CA PRO A 161 52.37 -13.40 -39.13
C PRO A 161 53.33 -12.93 -38.00
N ASP A 162 52.70 -12.71 -36.83
CA ASP A 162 53.13 -13.12 -35.48
C ASP A 162 53.94 -12.18 -34.54
N SER A 163 53.61 -12.34 -33.25
CA SER A 163 54.44 -12.22 -32.03
C SER A 163 55.12 -10.87 -31.68
N GLN A 164 54.55 -10.15 -30.71
CA GLN A 164 54.96 -10.25 -29.29
C GLN A 164 54.10 -9.36 -28.36
N THR A 165 53.81 -9.86 -27.15
CA THR A 165 53.24 -9.10 -26.02
C THR A 165 54.08 -9.31 -24.75
N PRO A 166 54.25 -8.28 -23.91
CA PRO A 166 54.65 -8.44 -22.52
C PRO A 166 53.43 -8.27 -21.58
N SER A 167 53.28 -9.19 -20.63
CA SER A 167 52.24 -9.11 -19.59
C SER A 167 52.70 -8.26 -18.40
N VAL A 168 51.74 -7.63 -17.71
CA VAL A 168 51.93 -7.11 -16.34
C VAL A 168 50.85 -7.73 -15.46
N GLU A 169 51.27 -8.38 -14.38
CA GLU A 169 50.38 -9.05 -13.43
C GLU A 169 49.67 -8.02 -12.52
N SER A 170 48.48 -8.37 -12.05
CA SER A 170 47.76 -7.57 -11.05
C SER A 170 47.16 -8.51 -9.99
N GLN A 171 47.38 -8.19 -8.72
CA GLN A 171 47.23 -9.13 -7.60
C GLN A 171 45.78 -9.26 -7.13
N GLN A 172 45.37 -10.48 -6.76
CA GLN A 172 44.04 -10.78 -6.24
C GLN A 172 44.00 -10.76 -4.70
N PRO A 173 42.98 -10.16 -4.07
CA PRO A 173 42.56 -10.53 -2.73
C PRO A 173 41.75 -11.83 -2.79
N LEU A 174 42.27 -12.93 -2.22
CA LEU A 174 41.57 -14.21 -2.17
C LEU A 174 40.55 -14.24 -1.02
N LEU A 175 39.28 -14.48 -1.33
CA LEU A 175 38.26 -14.81 -0.32
C LEU A 175 38.37 -16.29 0.07
N SER A 176 38.64 -16.56 1.35
CA SER A 176 38.83 -17.92 1.86
C SER A 176 37.51 -18.70 1.88
N SER A 177 37.46 -19.80 1.12
CA SER A 177 36.34 -20.76 1.17
C SER A 177 36.52 -21.73 2.33
N ILE A 178 35.50 -21.88 3.17
CA ILE A 178 35.51 -22.80 4.32
C ILE A 178 35.14 -24.21 3.82
N ASN A 179 36.04 -25.17 4.04
CA ASN A 179 35.80 -26.61 3.85
C ASN A 179 36.32 -27.36 5.09
N PRO A 180 35.57 -28.31 5.67
CA PRO A 180 35.98 -29.01 6.89
C PRO A 180 37.02 -30.10 6.61
N ARG A 181 38.03 -30.20 7.47
CA ARG A 181 38.99 -31.32 7.54
C ARG A 181 39.33 -31.66 9.01
N PRO A 182 39.93 -32.85 9.29
CA PRO A 182 39.67 -33.56 10.53
C PRO A 182 40.20 -32.94 11.82
N LEU A 183 39.61 -33.42 12.93
CA LEU A 183 40.06 -33.21 14.29
C LEU A 183 41.37 -33.98 14.54
N ASP A 184 42.42 -33.29 14.94
CA ASP A 184 43.39 -33.86 15.88
C ASP A 184 42.86 -33.63 17.31
N LEU A 185 42.98 -34.64 18.17
CA LEU A 185 42.66 -34.52 19.60
C LEU A 185 43.89 -34.00 20.33
N ASP A 186 43.72 -32.91 21.09
CA ASP A 186 44.56 -32.62 22.24
C ASP A 186 43.67 -32.31 23.46
N LEU A 187 44.10 -32.75 24.64
CA LEU A 187 43.33 -32.73 25.88
C LEU A 187 43.89 -31.66 26.84
N GLY A 188 43.31 -30.46 26.81
CA GLY A 188 43.80 -29.38 27.69
C GLY A 188 42.82 -28.22 27.89
N VAL A 189 42.09 -28.26 29.01
CA VAL A 189 41.49 -27.12 29.75
C VAL A 189 40.68 -26.10 28.93
N GLY A 190 39.37 -26.04 29.15
CA GLY A 190 38.46 -25.15 28.43
C GLY A 190 38.73 -23.65 28.65
N VAL A 191 39.38 -23.01 27.68
CA VAL A 191 39.34 -21.56 27.50
C VAL A 191 38.06 -21.21 26.75
N VAL A 192 37.09 -20.62 27.45
CA VAL A 192 36.00 -19.89 26.78
C VAL A 192 36.66 -18.76 25.99
N ARG A 193 36.55 -18.78 24.66
CA ARG A 193 36.93 -17.61 23.85
C ARG A 193 36.10 -16.43 24.33
N ALA A 194 36.76 -15.44 24.92
CA ALA A 194 36.13 -14.15 25.16
C ALA A 194 35.62 -13.62 23.82
N LEU A 195 34.34 -13.26 23.78
CA LEU A 195 33.79 -12.50 22.66
C LEU A 195 34.50 -11.15 22.62
N ASP A 196 34.91 -10.71 21.44
CA ASP A 196 35.51 -9.38 21.28
C ASP A 196 34.53 -8.32 21.81
N PRO A 197 34.98 -7.40 22.69
CA PRO A 197 34.09 -6.46 23.36
C PRO A 197 33.32 -5.61 22.35
N THR A 198 32.03 -5.40 22.59
CA THR A 198 31.20 -4.58 21.71
C THR A 198 31.78 -3.16 21.62
N GLU A 199 32.03 -2.70 20.40
CA GLU A 199 32.65 -1.40 20.17
C GLU A 199 31.62 -0.28 20.35
N ALA A 200 32.06 0.90 20.80
CA ALA A 200 31.23 2.09 20.79
C ALA A 200 30.85 2.48 19.35
N ARG A 201 29.61 2.95 19.17
CA ARG A 201 29.05 3.33 17.85
C ARG A 201 28.44 4.72 17.92
N SER A 202 28.46 5.43 16.79
CA SER A 202 27.87 6.77 16.67
C SER A 202 27.12 6.95 15.35
N LEU A 203 26.04 7.73 15.39
CA LEU A 203 25.20 8.10 14.26
C LEU A 203 24.78 9.56 14.41
N ASN A 204 25.30 10.43 13.54
CA ASN A 204 25.14 11.88 13.65
C ASN A 204 25.50 12.36 15.08
N ASN A 205 24.55 12.92 15.83
CA ASN A 205 24.78 13.44 17.19
C ASN A 205 24.60 12.38 18.30
N VAL A 206 24.25 11.13 17.96
CA VAL A 206 24.08 10.04 18.92
C VAL A 206 25.39 9.27 19.06
N HIS A 207 25.83 9.06 20.29
CA HIS A 207 26.96 8.21 20.65
C HIS A 207 26.50 7.18 21.68
N LEU A 208 26.84 5.90 21.47
CA LEU A 208 26.55 4.80 22.39
C LEU A 208 27.84 4.05 22.71
N THR A 209 28.06 3.76 24.00
CA THR A 209 29.11 2.86 24.47
C THR A 209 28.77 1.40 24.14
N GLY A 210 29.78 0.52 24.17
CA GLY A 210 29.59 -0.91 23.94
C GLY A 210 28.53 -1.54 24.86
N CYS A 211 28.54 -1.17 26.14
CA CYS A 211 27.59 -1.69 27.13
C CYS A 211 26.14 -1.24 26.88
N GLU A 212 25.93 -0.02 26.37
CA GLU A 212 24.60 0.45 25.97
C GLU A 212 24.10 -0.33 24.74
N VAL A 213 24.99 -0.58 23.76
CA VAL A 213 24.69 -1.40 22.58
C VAL A 213 24.34 -2.84 22.97
N ASP A 214 25.11 -3.47 23.86
CA ASP A 214 24.83 -4.83 24.35
C ASP A 214 23.47 -4.93 25.05
N GLU A 215 23.14 -3.96 25.91
CA GLU A 215 21.84 -3.91 26.61
C GLU A 215 20.67 -3.66 25.63
N LEU A 216 20.85 -2.82 24.62
CA LEU A 216 19.85 -2.58 23.57
C LEU A 216 19.63 -3.83 22.70
N PHE A 217 20.69 -4.55 22.33
CA PHE A 217 20.56 -5.84 21.64
C PHE A 217 19.88 -6.90 22.52
N ARG A 218 20.19 -6.94 23.83
CA ARG A 218 19.51 -7.82 24.80
C ARG A 218 18.01 -7.51 24.91
N ILE A 219 17.64 -6.24 24.96
CA ILE A 219 16.23 -5.79 24.98
C ILE A 219 15.52 -6.20 23.69
N PHE A 220 16.14 -5.99 22.52
CA PHE A 220 15.57 -6.40 21.24
C PHE A 220 15.23 -7.90 21.20
N PHE A 221 16.21 -8.76 21.46
CA PHE A 221 16.02 -10.21 21.37
C PHE A 221 15.11 -10.77 22.47
N HIS A 222 14.99 -10.10 23.62
CA HIS A 222 14.10 -10.52 24.70
C HIS A 222 12.64 -10.06 24.53
N GLN A 223 12.39 -8.87 23.97
CA GLN A 223 11.06 -8.25 23.99
C GLN A 223 10.39 -8.01 22.62
N TYR A 224 11.16 -8.10 21.52
CA TYR A 224 10.70 -7.74 20.17
C TYR A 224 10.84 -8.88 19.15
N ALA A 225 11.95 -9.62 19.18
CA ALA A 225 12.27 -10.64 18.17
C ALA A 225 11.23 -11.78 18.05
N SER A 226 10.44 -12.04 19.10
CA SER A 226 9.35 -13.03 19.09
C SER A 226 8.20 -12.67 18.14
N PHE A 227 7.95 -11.39 17.88
CA PHE A 227 6.93 -10.92 16.93
C PHE A 227 7.42 -10.93 15.47
N LEU A 228 8.74 -10.95 15.26
CA LEU A 228 9.35 -10.88 13.94
C LEU A 228 10.68 -11.64 13.93
N PRO A 229 10.65 -13.00 13.93
CA PRO A 229 11.82 -13.86 14.16
C PRO A 229 12.73 -13.99 12.92
N ILE A 230 13.08 -12.86 12.31
CA ILE A 230 13.87 -12.78 11.07
C ILE A 230 15.38 -12.61 11.30
N LEU A 231 15.84 -12.62 12.56
CA LEU A 231 17.23 -12.39 12.98
C LEU A 231 17.76 -13.53 13.85
N ASP A 232 19.05 -13.83 13.71
CA ASP A 232 19.77 -14.80 14.53
C ASP A 232 20.33 -14.14 15.81
N ALA A 233 19.82 -14.58 16.96
CA ALA A 233 20.25 -14.11 18.28
C ALA A 233 21.71 -14.47 18.65
N GLN A 234 22.39 -15.33 17.86
CA GLN A 234 23.82 -15.60 18.03
C GLN A 234 24.72 -14.60 17.28
N THR A 235 24.16 -13.70 16.46
CA THR A 235 24.95 -12.69 15.75
C THR A 235 25.28 -11.52 16.68
N THR A 236 26.57 -11.28 16.94
CA THR A 236 27.01 -10.20 17.85
C THR A 236 26.70 -8.79 17.30
N PRO A 237 26.65 -7.74 18.15
CA PRO A 237 26.41 -6.39 17.68
C PRO A 237 27.51 -5.89 16.71
N ASN A 238 28.78 -6.21 17.00
CA ASN A 238 29.90 -5.93 16.10
C ASN A 238 29.76 -6.63 14.73
N ALA A 239 29.38 -7.91 14.72
CA ALA A 239 29.14 -8.65 13.46
C ALA A 239 27.94 -8.10 12.69
N THR A 240 26.89 -7.65 13.39
CA THR A 240 25.70 -7.03 12.78
C THR A 240 26.05 -5.68 12.14
N TYR A 241 26.77 -4.81 12.85
CA TYR A 241 27.24 -3.52 12.32
C TYR A 241 28.12 -3.70 11.08
N THR A 242 29.02 -4.67 11.10
CA THR A 242 29.92 -4.99 9.97
C THR A 242 29.16 -5.50 8.74
N GLN A 243 28.06 -6.24 8.93
CA GLN A 243 27.21 -6.73 7.83
C GLN A 243 26.31 -5.64 7.25
N SER A 244 25.73 -4.79 8.09
CA SER A 244 24.88 -3.66 7.70
C SER A 244 24.71 -2.68 8.86
N PRO A 245 25.32 -1.47 8.79
CA PRO A 245 25.09 -0.41 9.76
C PRO A 245 23.60 -0.02 9.87
N PHE A 246 22.86 -0.05 8.76
CA PHE A 246 21.42 0.20 8.77
C PHE A 246 20.65 -0.85 9.60
N LEU A 247 20.96 -2.15 9.44
CA LEU A 247 20.30 -3.20 10.24
C LEU A 247 20.64 -3.07 11.73
N PHE A 248 21.91 -2.80 12.06
CA PHE A 248 22.33 -2.52 13.43
C PHE A 248 21.53 -1.37 14.04
N TRP A 249 21.46 -0.22 13.36
CA TRP A 249 20.75 0.95 13.90
C TRP A 249 19.23 0.76 13.90
N ALA A 250 18.66 -0.07 13.02
CA ALA A 250 17.25 -0.47 13.09
C ALA A 250 16.96 -1.32 14.35
N ILE A 251 17.83 -2.26 14.72
CA ILE A 251 17.73 -3.06 15.97
C ILE A 251 17.81 -2.14 17.19
N VAL A 252 18.82 -1.26 17.23
CA VAL A 252 19.02 -0.27 18.29
C VAL A 252 17.81 0.65 18.43
N ALA A 253 17.25 1.14 17.31
CA ALA A 253 16.06 1.98 17.31
C ALA A 253 14.82 1.26 17.85
N VAL A 254 14.56 0.02 17.44
CA VAL A 254 13.41 -0.75 17.95
C VAL A 254 13.55 -1.02 19.46
N ALA A 255 14.75 -1.36 19.93
CA ALA A 255 15.02 -1.53 21.36
C ALA A 255 14.88 -0.24 22.18
N SER A 256 15.27 0.91 21.61
CA SER A 256 15.25 2.20 22.31
C SER A 256 13.86 2.61 22.81
N ARG A 257 12.79 2.07 22.19
CA ARG A 257 11.38 2.25 22.59
C ARG A 257 11.06 1.83 24.02
N THR A 258 11.85 0.93 24.61
CA THR A 258 11.71 0.48 26.01
C THR A 258 13.04 0.52 26.78
N TYR A 259 13.96 1.41 26.36
CA TYR A 259 15.27 1.57 27.01
C TYR A 259 15.23 2.62 28.13
N PRO A 260 15.20 2.22 29.42
CA PRO A 260 14.92 3.15 30.52
C PRO A 260 16.07 4.12 30.84
N GLN A 261 17.31 3.80 30.44
CA GLN A 261 18.48 4.64 30.73
C GLN A 261 18.54 5.90 29.83
N ASN A 262 17.97 5.85 28.63
CA ASN A 262 17.90 7.00 27.72
C ASN A 262 16.60 6.99 26.88
N PRO A 263 15.49 7.53 27.41
CA PRO A 263 14.21 7.56 26.70
C PRO A 263 14.17 8.51 25.48
N THR A 264 15.12 9.44 25.33
CA THR A 264 15.14 10.35 24.16
C THR A 264 15.80 9.73 22.93
N LEU A 265 16.48 8.58 23.10
CA LEU A 265 17.24 7.88 22.06
C LEU A 265 16.39 7.53 20.83
N LEU A 266 15.13 7.13 21.02
CA LEU A 266 14.21 6.77 19.93
C LEU A 266 14.02 7.93 18.94
N MET A 267 13.74 9.12 19.46
CA MET A 267 13.50 10.31 18.64
C MET A 267 14.80 10.87 18.06
N ALA A 268 15.92 10.79 18.79
CA ALA A 268 17.24 11.17 18.28
C ALA A 268 17.73 10.29 17.12
N LEU A 269 17.31 9.02 17.06
CA LEU A 269 17.63 8.09 15.97
C LEU A 269 16.70 8.21 14.75
N SER A 270 15.44 8.60 14.96
CA SER A 270 14.33 8.54 13.98
C SER A 270 14.72 8.94 12.55
N ARG A 271 15.04 10.22 12.34
CA ARG A 271 15.45 10.79 11.05
C ARG A 271 16.65 10.06 10.46
N SER A 272 17.70 9.85 11.26
CA SER A 272 18.96 9.24 10.81
C SER A 272 18.77 7.80 10.32
N VAL A 273 17.89 7.03 10.97
CA VAL A 273 17.58 5.64 10.57
C VAL A 273 16.66 5.58 9.36
N VAL A 274 15.71 6.50 9.23
CA VAL A 274 14.87 6.64 8.02
C VAL A 274 15.73 7.05 6.82
N GLU A 275 16.64 8.02 6.96
CA GLU A 275 17.58 8.42 5.91
C GLU A 275 18.48 7.24 5.49
N MET A 276 19.01 6.45 6.44
CA MET A 276 19.75 5.23 6.12
C MET A 276 18.90 4.19 5.37
N ALA A 277 17.60 4.03 5.69
CA ALA A 277 16.73 3.10 5.00
C ALA A 277 16.63 3.43 3.49
N PHE A 278 16.45 4.70 3.14
CA PHE A 278 16.42 5.14 1.74
C PHE A 278 17.78 5.09 1.05
N LEU A 279 18.87 5.47 1.73
CA LEU A 279 20.21 5.44 1.15
C LEU A 279 20.74 4.00 0.96
N SER A 280 20.23 3.03 1.72
CA SER A 280 20.67 1.64 1.67
C SER A 280 20.59 1.01 0.27
N ILE A 281 19.61 1.40 -0.55
CA ILE A 281 19.42 0.87 -1.92
C ILE A 281 20.65 1.14 -2.80
N GLY A 282 21.23 2.34 -2.69
CA GLY A 282 22.38 2.77 -3.48
C GLY A 282 23.72 2.25 -2.95
N SER A 283 23.77 1.76 -1.71
CA SER A 283 25.00 1.39 -1.01
C SER A 283 25.69 0.12 -1.54
N GLY A 284 25.00 -0.70 -2.35
CA GLY A 284 25.49 -2.01 -2.79
C GLY A 284 25.56 -3.07 -1.68
N GLY A 285 25.01 -2.78 -0.49
CA GLY A 285 25.02 -3.66 0.68
C GLY A 285 24.16 -4.92 0.53
N SER A 286 24.16 -5.75 1.59
CA SER A 286 23.38 -7.00 1.62
C SER A 286 21.87 -6.71 1.61
N ALA A 287 21.22 -6.96 0.47
CA ALA A 287 19.77 -6.80 0.32
C ALA A 287 18.96 -7.59 1.37
N TRP A 288 19.50 -8.72 1.84
CA TRP A 288 18.94 -9.49 2.95
C TRP A 288 18.85 -8.65 4.23
N CYS A 289 19.95 -7.99 4.62
CA CYS A 289 20.04 -7.14 5.79
C CYS A 289 19.25 -5.82 5.63
N ILE A 290 19.14 -5.32 4.39
CA ILE A 290 18.30 -4.15 4.06
C ILE A 290 16.82 -4.49 4.28
N ILE A 291 16.36 -5.63 3.76
CA ILE A 291 14.98 -6.11 3.95
C ILE A 291 14.69 -6.36 5.42
N GLN A 292 15.61 -7.00 6.16
CA GLN A 292 15.48 -7.16 7.63
C GLN A 292 15.34 -5.80 8.34
N GLY A 293 16.19 -4.82 8.02
CA GLY A 293 16.14 -3.48 8.62
C GLY A 293 14.85 -2.72 8.31
N MET A 294 14.36 -2.80 7.06
CA MET A 294 13.07 -2.21 6.66
C MET A 294 11.89 -2.89 7.38
N LEU A 295 11.87 -4.22 7.46
CA LEU A 295 10.83 -4.96 8.19
C LEU A 295 10.76 -4.56 9.67
N LEU A 296 11.90 -4.33 10.33
CA LEU A 296 11.94 -3.81 11.70
C LEU A 296 11.27 -2.44 11.82
N ILE A 297 11.74 -1.44 11.08
CA ILE A 297 11.26 -0.04 11.21
C ILE A 297 9.84 0.15 10.66
N GLN A 298 9.30 -0.78 9.88
CA GLN A 298 7.89 -0.77 9.46
C GLN A 298 6.96 -1.55 10.42
N THR A 299 7.50 -2.49 11.20
CA THR A 299 6.75 -3.19 12.26
C THR A 299 6.63 -2.32 13.52
N TRP A 300 7.69 -1.55 13.84
CA TRP A 300 7.75 -0.60 14.94
C TRP A 300 8.22 0.79 14.48
N PRO A 301 7.42 1.50 13.66
CA PRO A 301 7.77 2.83 13.15
C PRO A 301 7.94 3.85 14.27
N PHE A 302 8.83 4.80 14.02
CA PHE A 302 9.06 5.93 14.92
C PHE A 302 7.77 6.76 15.11
N PRO A 303 7.56 7.36 16.29
CA PRO A 303 6.68 8.51 16.42
C PRO A 303 7.11 9.60 15.43
N LYS A 304 6.14 10.35 14.88
CA LYS A 304 6.46 11.42 13.94
C LYS A 304 6.94 12.68 14.65
N ASP A 305 7.75 13.44 13.94
CA ASP A 305 7.95 14.86 14.19
C ASP A 305 6.93 15.66 13.35
N VAL A 306 6.55 16.85 13.82
CA VAL A 306 5.56 17.76 13.21
C VAL A 306 5.81 17.97 11.72
N ASN A 307 7.09 18.10 11.37
CA ASN A 307 7.57 18.45 10.03
C ASN A 307 7.93 17.21 9.16
N ALA A 308 7.58 15.99 9.58
CA ALA A 308 8.05 14.75 8.94
C ALA A 308 7.01 14.12 8.00
N THR A 309 7.27 14.18 6.70
CA THR A 309 6.52 13.44 5.67
C THR A 309 6.46 11.94 5.98
N ASP A 310 5.27 11.33 5.94
CA ASP A 310 5.13 9.89 6.22
C ASP A 310 5.65 9.03 5.08
N VAL A 311 6.71 8.31 5.38
CA VAL A 311 7.42 7.44 4.45
C VAL A 311 6.90 6.00 4.43
N THR A 312 5.92 5.62 5.25
CA THR A 312 5.48 4.21 5.45
C THR A 312 5.02 3.54 4.15
N PHE A 313 4.24 4.24 3.32
CA PHE A 313 3.70 3.67 2.08
C PHE A 313 4.73 3.63 0.93
N PRO A 314 5.51 4.71 0.66
CA PRO A 314 6.68 4.61 -0.21
C PRO A 314 7.66 3.51 0.22
N MET A 315 7.91 3.38 1.53
CA MET A 315 8.85 2.41 2.09
C MET A 315 8.34 0.97 2.00
N SER A 316 7.03 0.71 2.11
CA SER A 316 6.49 -0.65 1.95
C SER A 316 6.51 -1.10 0.48
N GLY A 317 6.27 -0.18 -0.46
CA GLY A 317 6.50 -0.43 -1.89
C GLY A 317 7.99 -0.70 -2.19
N MET A 318 8.89 0.09 -1.60
CA MET A 318 10.34 -0.08 -1.72
C MET A 318 10.81 -1.44 -1.18
N LEU A 319 10.42 -1.81 0.05
CA LEU A 319 10.66 -3.13 0.67
C LEU A 319 10.27 -4.27 -0.29
N LEU A 320 9.04 -4.21 -0.81
CA LEU A 320 8.50 -5.22 -1.71
C LEU A 320 9.30 -5.31 -3.01
N HIS A 321 9.64 -4.16 -3.62
CA HIS A 321 10.40 -4.13 -4.87
C HIS A 321 11.85 -4.59 -4.70
N ILE A 322 12.51 -4.32 -3.57
CA ILE A 322 13.84 -4.85 -3.25
C ILE A 322 13.76 -6.39 -3.09
N ALA A 323 12.77 -6.91 -2.36
CA ALA A 323 12.56 -8.35 -2.24
C ALA A 323 12.30 -9.04 -3.59
N MET A 324 11.54 -8.39 -4.48
CA MET A 324 11.33 -8.89 -5.84
C MET A 324 12.62 -8.85 -6.69
N GLN A 325 13.33 -7.72 -6.68
CA GLN A 325 14.59 -7.53 -7.43
C GLN A 325 15.67 -8.55 -7.05
N HIS A 326 15.69 -8.99 -5.79
CA HIS A 326 16.64 -9.98 -5.29
C HIS A 326 16.10 -11.43 -5.28
N GLY A 327 14.99 -11.69 -5.99
CA GLY A 327 14.44 -13.03 -6.19
C GLY A 327 13.82 -13.70 -4.96
N ILE A 328 13.66 -12.97 -3.84
CA ILE A 328 13.11 -13.52 -2.58
C ILE A 328 11.65 -13.93 -2.75
N HIS A 329 10.90 -13.25 -3.63
CA HIS A 329 9.55 -13.63 -4.04
C HIS A 329 9.42 -15.00 -4.73
N ILE A 330 10.52 -15.59 -5.24
CA ILE A 330 10.55 -16.95 -5.78
C ILE A 330 11.72 -17.72 -5.13
N PRO A 331 11.58 -18.20 -3.87
CA PRO A 331 12.68 -18.81 -3.11
C PRO A 331 13.44 -19.90 -3.88
N MET A 332 12.70 -20.74 -4.62
CA MET A 332 13.20 -21.88 -5.39
C MET A 332 14.10 -21.49 -6.57
N SER A 333 13.75 -20.41 -7.30
CA SER A 333 14.44 -19.92 -8.51
C SER A 333 15.13 -18.56 -8.28
N SER A 334 15.39 -18.20 -7.02
CA SER A 334 16.01 -16.94 -6.61
C SER A 334 17.38 -16.66 -7.26
N ASN A 335 18.06 -17.69 -7.77
CA ASN A 335 19.29 -17.60 -8.55
C ASN A 335 19.10 -16.99 -9.97
N GLU A 336 17.90 -17.06 -10.56
CA GLU A 336 17.60 -16.46 -11.87
C GLU A 336 17.67 -14.92 -11.84
N PHE A 337 17.44 -14.33 -10.67
CA PHE A 337 17.49 -12.89 -10.42
C PHE A 337 18.91 -12.37 -10.12
N LEU A 338 19.88 -13.27 -9.92
CA LEU A 338 21.25 -12.92 -9.52
C LEU A 338 22.22 -12.97 -10.71
N LYS A 339 22.76 -11.80 -11.11
CA LYS A 339 23.69 -11.66 -12.25
C LYS A 339 25.03 -12.44 -12.13
N ARG A 340 25.30 -13.11 -10.99
CA ARG A 340 26.50 -13.94 -10.80
C ARG A 340 26.23 -15.37 -11.28
N LYS A 341 26.89 -15.79 -12.37
CA LYS A 341 26.78 -17.15 -12.92
C LYS A 341 27.14 -18.22 -11.86
N ARG A 342 26.29 -19.25 -11.75
CA ARG A 342 26.51 -20.48 -10.95
C ARG A 342 26.76 -20.25 -9.45
N LEU A 343 25.83 -19.61 -8.76
CA LEU A 343 25.56 -20.03 -7.38
C LEU A 343 24.96 -21.45 -7.38
N PRO A 344 25.25 -22.30 -6.37
CA PRO A 344 24.54 -23.56 -6.17
C PRO A 344 23.02 -23.37 -6.04
N ALA A 345 22.25 -24.44 -6.22
CA ALA A 345 20.86 -24.44 -5.76
C ALA A 345 20.82 -24.21 -4.24
N PRO A 346 19.91 -23.36 -3.73
CA PRO A 346 19.84 -23.06 -2.31
C PRO A 346 19.50 -24.31 -1.48
N SER A 347 19.99 -24.34 -0.25
CA SER A 347 19.63 -25.42 0.70
C SER A 347 18.17 -25.30 1.15
N GLU A 348 17.53 -26.40 1.56
CA GLU A 348 16.15 -26.32 2.08
C GLU A 348 16.02 -25.33 3.26
N ALA A 349 17.00 -25.27 4.17
CA ALA A 349 17.03 -24.28 5.25
C ALA A 349 17.11 -22.82 4.74
N GLU A 350 17.77 -22.59 3.61
CA GLU A 350 17.84 -21.27 2.95
C GLU A 350 16.57 -20.95 2.18
N MET A 351 15.93 -21.95 1.56
CA MET A 351 14.62 -21.81 0.90
C MET A 351 13.50 -21.56 1.91
N THR A 352 13.53 -22.19 3.08
CA THR A 352 12.65 -21.89 4.22
C THR A 352 12.84 -20.44 4.69
N ARG A 353 14.06 -20.02 5.05
CA ARG A 353 14.30 -18.63 5.48
C ARG A 353 13.89 -17.60 4.43
N ARG A 354 14.11 -17.86 3.13
CA ARG A 354 13.62 -17.01 2.02
C ARG A 354 12.09 -16.95 1.96
N SER A 355 11.42 -18.07 2.17
CA SER A 355 9.96 -18.18 2.20
C SER A 355 9.37 -17.39 3.39
N GLU A 356 9.98 -17.49 4.57
CA GLU A 356 9.58 -16.75 5.77
C GLU A 356 9.80 -15.25 5.61
N LEU A 357 10.98 -14.83 5.12
CA LEU A 357 11.28 -13.42 4.85
C LEU A 357 10.33 -12.84 3.80
N TRP A 358 9.98 -13.60 2.75
CA TRP A 358 8.98 -13.19 1.77
C TRP A 358 7.59 -13.04 2.38
N ALA A 359 7.13 -14.00 3.19
CA ALA A 359 5.84 -13.89 3.87
C ALA A 359 5.76 -12.64 4.75
N HIS A 360 6.81 -12.33 5.52
CA HIS A 360 6.88 -11.09 6.29
C HIS A 360 6.87 -9.83 5.41
N CYS A 361 7.56 -9.82 4.25
CA CYS A 361 7.47 -8.71 3.28
C CYS A 361 6.05 -8.49 2.77
N VAL A 362 5.34 -9.57 2.43
CA VAL A 362 3.95 -9.52 1.96
C VAL A 362 3.01 -9.00 3.06
N ILE A 363 3.12 -9.52 4.29
CA ILE A 363 2.32 -9.12 5.44
C ILE A 363 2.53 -7.64 5.80
N VAL A 364 3.79 -7.19 5.92
CA VAL A 364 4.10 -5.77 6.23
C VAL A 364 3.62 -4.83 5.13
N TYR A 365 3.76 -5.22 3.85
CA TYR A 365 3.22 -4.46 2.73
C TYR A 365 1.68 -4.37 2.75
N GLN A 366 0.98 -5.49 2.98
CA GLN A 366 -0.47 -5.52 3.04
C GLN A 366 -1.00 -4.68 4.21
N ARG A 367 -0.39 -4.81 5.40
CA ARG A 367 -0.71 -3.98 6.58
C ARG A 367 -0.48 -2.50 6.36
N ALA A 368 0.63 -2.12 5.71
CA ALA A 368 0.89 -0.72 5.35
C ALA A 368 -0.18 -0.16 4.41
N CYS A 369 -0.63 -0.94 3.40
CA CYS A 369 -1.74 -0.55 2.53
C CYS A 369 -3.05 -0.36 3.31
N VAL A 370 -3.45 -1.34 4.13
CA VAL A 370 -4.69 -1.31 4.93
C VAL A 370 -4.69 -0.15 5.94
N THR A 371 -3.58 0.04 6.65
CA THR A 371 -3.38 1.13 7.64
C THR A 371 -3.34 2.53 7.01
N LYS A 372 -3.22 2.63 5.68
CA LYS A 372 -3.35 3.88 4.90
C LYS A 372 -4.66 3.97 4.09
N GLY A 373 -5.53 2.96 4.22
CA GLY A 373 -6.82 2.89 3.53
C GLY A 373 -6.71 2.66 2.02
N HIS A 374 -5.57 2.13 1.56
CA HIS A 374 -5.32 1.77 0.17
C HIS A 374 -5.59 0.28 -0.06
N PRO A 375 -6.10 -0.12 -1.24
CA PRO A 375 -6.25 -1.53 -1.59
C PRO A 375 -4.86 -2.18 -1.71
N PRO A 376 -4.53 -3.23 -0.94
CA PRO A 376 -3.30 -3.98 -1.16
C PRO A 376 -3.35 -4.72 -2.50
N ARG A 377 -2.19 -4.91 -3.14
CA ARG A 377 -2.10 -5.82 -4.28
C ARG A 377 -2.25 -7.26 -3.81
N ALA A 378 -3.09 -8.05 -4.48
CA ALA A 378 -3.20 -9.49 -4.27
C ALA A 378 -1.96 -10.23 -4.85
N LEU A 379 -0.82 -10.13 -4.15
CA LEU A 379 0.47 -10.67 -4.61
C LEU A 379 0.45 -12.19 -4.78
N MET A 380 -0.37 -12.87 -3.98
CA MET A 380 -0.53 -14.33 -3.97
C MET A 380 -1.32 -14.87 -5.17
N ASP A 381 -2.00 -14.00 -5.94
CA ASP A 381 -2.88 -14.38 -7.06
C ASP A 381 -2.28 -13.98 -8.42
N LEU A 382 -0.98 -13.65 -8.46
CA LEU A 382 -0.25 -13.26 -9.68
C LEU A 382 0.37 -14.44 -10.46
N GLU A 383 0.22 -15.67 -9.98
CA GLU A 383 0.78 -16.87 -10.62
C GLU A 383 -0.24 -17.66 -11.45
N PRO A 384 0.12 -18.14 -12.65
CA PRO A 384 -0.78 -18.97 -13.47
C PRO A 384 -1.11 -20.36 -12.90
N ASP A 385 -0.23 -20.96 -12.09
CA ASP A 385 -0.31 -22.39 -11.69
C ASP A 385 -0.56 -22.60 -10.19
N GLY A 386 -0.51 -21.54 -9.37
CA GLY A 386 -0.75 -21.57 -7.92
C GLY A 386 0.27 -22.36 -7.07
N ASP A 387 1.28 -22.97 -7.69
CA ASP A 387 2.16 -23.91 -7.02
C ASP A 387 3.15 -23.27 -6.05
N LEU A 388 3.59 -22.02 -6.29
CA LEU A 388 4.40 -21.30 -5.31
C LEU A 388 3.58 -20.89 -4.10
N LYS A 389 2.30 -20.49 -4.29
CA LYS A 389 1.35 -20.22 -3.19
C LYS A 389 1.24 -21.47 -2.28
N ARG A 390 1.13 -22.65 -2.87
CA ARG A 390 1.11 -23.95 -2.17
C ARG A 390 2.44 -24.26 -1.46
N MET A 391 3.58 -24.12 -2.14
CA MET A 391 4.90 -24.39 -1.56
C MET A 391 5.28 -23.41 -0.44
N LEU A 392 4.86 -22.15 -0.54
CA LEU A 392 5.10 -21.12 0.49
C LEU A 392 4.42 -21.50 1.81
N PHE A 393 3.12 -21.83 1.76
CA PHE A 393 2.37 -22.32 2.93
C PHE A 393 2.86 -23.67 3.49
N GLN A 394 3.64 -24.43 2.73
CA GLN A 394 4.27 -25.68 3.19
C GLN A 394 5.65 -25.47 3.85
N ARG A 395 6.32 -24.33 3.61
CA ARG A 395 7.67 -24.05 4.15
C ARG A 395 7.69 -23.08 5.33
N VAL A 396 6.71 -22.18 5.46
CA VAL A 396 6.62 -21.27 6.61
C VAL A 396 5.94 -21.92 7.82
N SER A 397 6.14 -21.37 9.02
CA SER A 397 5.50 -21.86 10.24
C SER A 397 3.96 -21.78 10.19
N PRO A 398 3.21 -22.63 10.92
CA PRO A 398 1.75 -22.63 10.89
C PRO A 398 1.10 -21.28 11.25
N SER A 399 1.65 -20.56 12.25
CA SER A 399 1.18 -19.21 12.61
C SER A 399 1.46 -18.19 11.52
N LEU A 400 2.64 -18.23 10.87
CA LEU A 400 2.96 -17.33 9.76
C LEU A 400 2.11 -17.64 8.50
N ALA A 401 1.78 -18.91 8.27
CA ALA A 401 0.82 -19.32 7.24
C ALA A 401 -0.60 -18.83 7.57
N LEU A 402 -1.03 -18.84 8.83
CA LEU A 402 -2.33 -18.34 9.28
C LEU A 402 -2.42 -16.81 9.16
N GLU A 403 -1.36 -16.09 9.56
CA GLU A 403 -1.23 -14.65 9.40
C GLU A 403 -1.30 -14.24 7.92
N LEU A 404 -0.55 -14.92 7.05
CA LEU A 404 -0.55 -14.68 5.61
C LEU A 404 -1.92 -14.99 4.95
N LYS A 405 -2.65 -16.02 5.43
CA LYS A 405 -4.05 -16.26 5.02
C LYS A 405 -5.00 -15.13 5.46
N CYS A 406 -4.78 -14.55 6.64
CA CYS A 406 -5.58 -13.45 7.15
C CYS A 406 -5.44 -12.19 6.29
N GLU A 407 -4.19 -11.80 5.96
CA GLU A 407 -3.93 -10.62 5.12
C GLU A 407 -4.35 -10.83 3.65
N ASP A 408 -4.22 -12.05 3.11
CA ASP A 408 -4.80 -12.48 1.82
C ASP A 408 -6.34 -12.34 1.81
N LEU A 409 -7.03 -12.76 2.88
CA LEU A 409 -8.48 -12.63 3.01
C LEU A 409 -8.95 -11.17 3.12
N ILE A 410 -8.26 -10.34 3.93
CA ILE A 410 -8.51 -8.89 4.02
C ILE A 410 -8.30 -8.22 2.65
N THR A 411 -7.24 -8.62 1.93
CA THR A 411 -6.91 -8.08 0.60
C THR A 411 -8.00 -8.42 -0.42
N ARG A 412 -8.41 -9.69 -0.52
CA ARG A 412 -9.50 -10.12 -1.43
C ARG A 412 -10.83 -9.49 -1.08
N CYS A 413 -11.15 -9.35 0.21
CA CYS A 413 -12.37 -8.65 0.65
C CYS A 413 -12.32 -7.17 0.24
N SER A 414 -11.20 -6.49 0.49
CA SER A 414 -11.01 -5.08 0.15
C SER A 414 -11.09 -4.82 -1.37
N ALA A 415 -10.53 -5.71 -2.18
CA ALA A 415 -10.65 -5.66 -3.64
C ALA A 415 -12.11 -5.85 -4.09
N ALA A 416 -12.81 -6.87 -3.58
CA ALA A 416 -14.21 -7.12 -3.90
C ALA A 416 -15.12 -5.95 -3.47
N VAL A 417 -14.87 -5.32 -2.33
CA VAL A 417 -15.58 -4.11 -1.86
C VAL A 417 -15.34 -2.91 -2.78
N LEU A 418 -14.12 -2.76 -3.29
CA LEU A 418 -13.76 -1.69 -4.24
C LEU A 418 -14.45 -1.89 -5.59
N GLU A 419 -14.43 -3.10 -6.13
CA GLU A 419 -15.12 -3.48 -7.38
C GLU A 419 -16.65 -3.37 -7.25
N PHE A 420 -17.21 -3.68 -6.09
CA PHE A 420 -18.65 -3.55 -5.81
C PHE A 420 -19.14 -2.09 -5.79
N GLY A 421 -18.25 -1.12 -5.53
CA GLY A 421 -18.56 0.30 -5.69
C GLY A 421 -19.37 0.92 -4.54
N VAL A 422 -18.95 0.73 -3.29
CA VAL A 422 -19.68 1.13 -2.06
C VAL A 422 -19.86 2.64 -1.80
N ARG A 423 -19.76 3.53 -2.80
CA ARG A 423 -20.03 4.96 -2.61
C ARG A 423 -21.51 5.25 -2.37
N THR A 424 -22.39 4.69 -3.19
CA THR A 424 -23.85 4.83 -3.13
C THR A 424 -24.49 3.49 -3.46
N LEU A 425 -25.33 2.95 -2.55
CA LEU A 425 -25.94 1.63 -2.70
C LEU A 425 -27.47 1.73 -2.72
N SER A 426 -28.11 1.02 -3.65
CA SER A 426 -29.55 0.74 -3.62
C SER A 426 -29.87 -0.41 -2.66
N LEU A 427 -31.13 -0.52 -2.23
CA LEU A 427 -31.59 -1.58 -1.31
C LEU A 427 -31.28 -3.01 -1.79
N ASP A 428 -31.24 -3.26 -3.10
CA ASP A 428 -30.89 -4.58 -3.66
C ASP A 428 -29.38 -4.79 -3.79
N GLN A 429 -28.61 -3.72 -4.00
CA GLN A 429 -27.16 -3.76 -3.86
C GLN A 429 -26.77 -4.02 -2.40
N GLU A 430 -27.46 -3.45 -1.42
CA GLU A 430 -27.17 -3.70 0.00
C GLU A 430 -27.37 -5.15 0.43
N LYS A 431 -28.42 -5.81 -0.08
CA LYS A 431 -28.64 -7.26 0.11
C LYS A 431 -27.50 -8.08 -0.51
N SER A 432 -27.10 -7.72 -1.73
CA SER A 432 -26.02 -8.38 -2.47
C SER A 432 -24.66 -8.19 -1.77
N PHE A 433 -24.43 -6.99 -1.23
CA PHE A 433 -23.24 -6.64 -0.46
C PHE A 433 -23.17 -7.38 0.88
N ASP A 434 -24.31 -7.55 1.56
CA ASP A 434 -24.39 -8.34 2.79
C ASP A 434 -24.13 -9.83 2.56
N ILE A 435 -24.57 -10.39 1.42
CA ILE A 435 -24.22 -11.76 1.01
C ILE A 435 -22.71 -11.87 0.75
N LEU A 436 -22.11 -10.90 0.05
CA LEU A 436 -20.67 -10.83 -0.21
C LEU A 436 -19.88 -10.79 1.12
N LEU A 437 -20.24 -9.90 2.05
CA LEU A 437 -19.55 -9.81 3.34
C LEU A 437 -19.73 -11.07 4.20
N ARG A 438 -20.91 -11.69 4.21
CA ARG A 438 -21.12 -12.97 4.92
C ARG A 438 -20.30 -14.13 4.33
N ALA A 439 -20.02 -14.13 3.03
CA ALA A 439 -19.12 -15.11 2.42
C ALA A 439 -17.64 -14.91 2.83
N PHE A 440 -17.22 -13.67 3.10
CA PHE A 440 -15.90 -13.38 3.68
C PHE A 440 -15.85 -13.63 5.20
N ASP A 441 -16.91 -13.32 5.96
CA ASP A 441 -16.98 -13.61 7.41
C ASP A 441 -16.90 -15.13 7.68
N SER A 442 -17.55 -15.96 6.86
CA SER A 442 -17.45 -17.42 6.97
C SER A 442 -16.00 -17.90 6.81
N GLN A 443 -15.27 -17.39 5.81
CA GLN A 443 -13.84 -17.70 5.63
C GLN A 443 -13.01 -17.22 6.84
N ALA A 444 -13.36 -16.10 7.47
CA ALA A 444 -12.67 -15.62 8.66
C ALA A 444 -12.92 -16.52 9.88
N VAL A 445 -14.14 -17.05 10.06
CA VAL A 445 -14.46 -18.06 11.09
C VAL A 445 -13.67 -19.35 10.87
N ASP A 446 -13.51 -19.79 9.62
CA ASP A 446 -12.68 -20.95 9.28
C ASP A 446 -11.18 -20.72 9.62
N LEU A 447 -10.71 -19.46 9.61
CA LEU A 447 -9.38 -19.08 10.10
C LEU A 447 -9.31 -18.96 11.63
N GLU A 448 -10.33 -18.41 12.30
CA GLU A 448 -10.44 -18.38 13.77
C GLU A 448 -10.33 -19.80 14.37
N ALA A 449 -10.90 -20.80 13.70
CA ALA A 449 -10.81 -22.21 14.09
C ALA A 449 -9.40 -22.83 13.97
N GLN A 450 -8.46 -22.16 13.28
CA GLN A 450 -7.05 -22.58 13.15
C GLN A 450 -6.13 -21.94 14.21
N ALA A 451 -6.63 -21.01 15.05
CA ALA A 451 -5.81 -20.21 15.95
C ALA A 451 -5.36 -20.98 17.21
N MET A 452 -4.04 -21.23 17.34
CA MET A 452 -3.46 -21.97 18.46
C MET A 452 -2.89 -21.04 19.54
N SER A 453 -2.13 -20.02 19.14
CA SER A 453 -1.47 -19.05 20.02
C SER A 453 -2.34 -17.83 20.38
N ALA A 454 -1.91 -17.02 21.35
CA ALA A 454 -2.56 -15.73 21.64
C ALA A 454 -2.45 -14.74 20.46
N TYR A 455 -1.31 -14.76 19.76
CA TYR A 455 -1.08 -13.92 18.58
C TYR A 455 -1.90 -14.38 17.37
N ASP A 456 -2.12 -15.70 17.23
CA ASP A 456 -3.00 -16.26 16.20
C ASP A 456 -4.43 -15.74 16.39
N ARG A 457 -4.95 -15.81 17.63
CA ARG A 457 -6.32 -15.36 17.98
C ARG A 457 -6.49 -13.87 17.76
N PHE A 458 -5.49 -13.07 18.12
CA PHE A 458 -5.43 -11.64 17.79
C PHE A 458 -5.51 -11.42 16.27
N SER A 459 -4.69 -12.14 15.49
CA SER A 459 -4.62 -12.00 14.04
C SER A 459 -5.92 -12.38 13.34
N THR A 460 -6.56 -13.47 13.75
CA THR A 460 -7.84 -13.92 13.18
C THR A 460 -9.01 -13.02 13.59
N ALA A 461 -9.06 -12.56 14.85
CA ALA A 461 -10.07 -11.61 15.31
C ALA A 461 -9.94 -10.26 14.58
N MET A 462 -8.72 -9.79 14.33
CA MET A 462 -8.45 -8.58 13.54
C MET A 462 -8.83 -8.75 12.07
N CYS A 463 -8.55 -9.93 11.47
CA CYS A 463 -9.01 -10.28 10.12
C CYS A 463 -10.53 -10.19 10.01
N ARG A 464 -11.24 -10.80 10.97
CA ARG A 464 -12.70 -10.82 11.02
C ARG A 464 -13.29 -9.43 11.24
N LEU A 465 -12.72 -8.63 12.16
CA LEU A 465 -13.11 -7.24 12.36
C LEU A 465 -12.94 -6.42 11.07
N SER A 466 -11.82 -6.59 10.37
CA SER A 466 -11.50 -5.88 9.12
C SER A 466 -12.47 -6.22 7.97
N ILE A 467 -13.15 -7.37 8.03
CA ILE A 467 -14.22 -7.75 7.09
C ILE A 467 -15.56 -7.20 7.56
N GLN A 468 -15.93 -7.42 8.82
CA GLN A 468 -17.23 -6.99 9.36
C GLN A 468 -17.38 -5.46 9.42
N ILE A 469 -16.28 -4.70 9.52
CA ILE A 469 -16.32 -3.23 9.55
C ILE A 469 -16.99 -2.65 8.29
N PHE A 470 -16.89 -3.34 7.15
CA PHE A 470 -17.56 -2.92 5.91
C PHE A 470 -19.08 -2.88 6.02
N HIS A 471 -19.69 -3.55 7.00
CA HIS A 471 -21.13 -3.41 7.26
C HIS A 471 -21.54 -1.96 7.58
N LEU A 472 -20.64 -1.13 8.13
CA LEU A 472 -20.87 0.31 8.41
C LEU A 472 -21.06 1.17 7.14
N PHE A 473 -20.79 0.62 5.95
CA PHE A 473 -21.03 1.31 4.68
C PHE A 473 -22.51 1.26 4.26
N ARG A 474 -23.36 0.45 4.89
CA ARG A 474 -24.80 0.41 4.57
C ARG A 474 -25.55 1.66 5.05
N ASN A 475 -26.69 1.93 4.44
CA ASN A 475 -27.61 2.98 4.84
C ASN A 475 -28.30 2.61 6.16
N THR A 476 -28.62 3.61 6.97
CA THR A 476 -29.23 3.43 8.31
C THR A 476 -30.54 2.64 8.28
N SER A 477 -31.33 2.77 7.21
CA SER A 477 -32.57 2.02 6.97
C SER A 477 -32.41 0.51 6.84
N SER A 478 -31.18 0.04 6.60
CA SER A 478 -30.89 -1.29 6.06
C SER A 478 -30.05 -2.15 7.02
N PHE A 479 -29.80 -1.66 8.24
CA PHE A 479 -29.17 -2.46 9.30
C PHE A 479 -30.16 -3.47 9.88
N SER A 480 -29.84 -4.76 9.76
CA SER A 480 -30.42 -5.77 10.63
C SER A 480 -29.78 -5.68 12.03
N ALA A 481 -30.58 -5.87 13.07
CA ALA A 481 -30.11 -5.85 14.46
C ALA A 481 -29.02 -6.92 14.75
N GLY A 482 -28.96 -7.98 13.92
CA GLY A 482 -27.94 -9.03 14.01
C GLY A 482 -26.55 -8.56 13.58
N CYS A 483 -26.41 -7.91 12.42
CA CYS A 483 -25.07 -7.59 11.88
C CYS A 483 -24.28 -6.60 12.73
N LEU A 484 -24.94 -5.60 13.34
CA LEU A 484 -24.23 -4.66 14.21
C LEU A 484 -23.98 -5.25 15.60
N ALA A 485 -24.82 -6.16 16.10
CA ALA A 485 -24.51 -6.94 17.31
C ALA A 485 -23.32 -7.89 17.09
N GLN A 486 -23.19 -8.47 15.88
CA GLN A 486 -22.01 -9.24 15.47
C GLN A 486 -20.75 -8.37 15.43
N LEU A 487 -20.80 -7.20 14.77
CA LEU A 487 -19.65 -6.27 14.72
C LEU A 487 -19.24 -5.76 16.11
N LEU A 488 -20.21 -5.46 16.99
CA LEU A 488 -19.98 -5.11 18.38
C LEU A 488 -19.28 -6.25 19.14
N SER A 489 -19.75 -7.49 18.99
CA SER A 489 -19.15 -8.67 19.62
C SER A 489 -17.72 -8.90 19.12
N THR A 490 -17.50 -8.90 17.80
CA THR A 490 -16.16 -9.04 17.19
C THR A 490 -15.21 -7.95 17.66
N ALA A 491 -15.63 -6.68 17.69
CA ALA A 491 -14.79 -5.58 18.18
C ALA A 491 -14.42 -5.73 19.67
N CYS A 492 -15.37 -6.16 20.52
CA CYS A 492 -15.06 -6.51 21.90
C CYS A 492 -14.04 -7.65 21.98
N ASN A 493 -14.24 -8.73 21.21
CA ASN A 493 -13.36 -9.89 21.21
C ASN A 493 -11.96 -9.56 20.65
N THR A 494 -11.84 -8.60 19.72
CA THR A 494 -10.54 -8.05 19.28
C THR A 494 -9.84 -7.37 20.46
N ILE A 495 -10.53 -6.51 21.22
CA ILE A 495 -9.95 -5.85 22.41
C ILE A 495 -9.58 -6.86 23.50
N ASP A 496 -10.43 -7.86 23.76
CA ASP A 496 -10.17 -8.94 24.70
C ASP A 496 -8.92 -9.75 24.26
N SER A 497 -8.77 -10.03 22.97
CA SER A 497 -7.59 -10.74 22.44
C SER A 497 -6.30 -9.91 22.48
N ILE A 498 -6.38 -8.58 22.30
CA ILE A 498 -5.24 -7.66 22.51
C ILE A 498 -4.83 -7.64 23.98
N HIS A 499 -5.79 -7.58 24.91
CA HIS A 499 -5.49 -7.65 26.35
C HIS A 499 -4.84 -8.98 26.74
N ASN A 500 -5.35 -10.11 26.23
CA ASN A 500 -4.78 -11.44 26.47
C ASN A 500 -3.38 -11.60 25.85
N LEU A 501 -3.12 -11.01 24.67
CA LEU A 501 -1.77 -10.94 24.10
C LEU A 501 -0.83 -10.14 25.03
N GLY A 502 -1.31 -8.99 25.53
CA GLY A 502 -0.58 -8.13 26.47
C GLY A 502 -0.13 -8.82 27.75
N GLN A 503 -0.92 -9.75 28.29
CA GLN A 503 -0.55 -10.56 29.46
C GLN A 503 0.67 -11.47 29.23
N SER A 504 1.03 -11.73 27.96
CA SER A 504 2.25 -12.49 27.60
C SER A 504 3.46 -11.61 27.25
N MET A 505 3.31 -10.28 27.31
CA MET A 505 4.34 -9.31 26.93
C MET A 505 5.05 -8.74 28.16
N ALA A 506 6.35 -8.43 28.02
CA ALA A 506 7.11 -7.75 29.07
C ALA A 506 6.64 -6.29 29.28
N ASN A 507 6.19 -5.63 28.21
CA ASN A 507 5.60 -4.29 28.22
C ASN A 507 4.73 -4.12 26.98
N MET A 508 3.53 -3.52 27.11
CA MET A 508 2.64 -3.20 25.98
C MET A 508 3.27 -2.24 24.96
N ALA A 509 4.24 -1.42 25.37
CA ALA A 509 5.02 -0.54 24.49
C ALA A 509 5.88 -1.28 23.44
N THR A 510 6.04 -2.61 23.55
CA THR A 510 6.72 -3.42 22.52
C THR A 510 5.77 -3.96 21.44
N ALA A 511 4.48 -3.64 21.52
CA ALA A 511 3.48 -4.11 20.56
C ALA A 511 3.77 -3.63 19.12
N PRO A 512 3.74 -4.52 18.12
CA PRO A 512 3.78 -4.13 16.71
C PRO A 512 2.67 -3.14 16.36
N MET A 513 2.90 -2.28 15.35
CA MET A 513 1.93 -1.26 14.92
C MET A 513 0.55 -1.84 14.56
N GLN A 514 0.50 -3.09 14.07
CA GLN A 514 -0.77 -3.79 13.80
C GLN A 514 -1.68 -3.90 15.02
N VAL A 515 -1.12 -4.02 16.23
CA VAL A 515 -1.91 -4.10 17.48
C VAL A 515 -2.55 -2.76 17.79
N ASN A 516 -1.81 -1.65 17.61
CA ASN A 516 -2.36 -0.30 17.72
C ASN A 516 -3.46 -0.06 16.68
N TYR A 517 -3.24 -0.46 15.43
CA TYR A 517 -4.23 -0.34 14.36
C TYR A 517 -5.50 -1.16 14.62
N ALA A 518 -5.38 -2.39 15.12
CA ALA A 518 -6.52 -3.23 15.51
C ALA A 518 -7.32 -2.63 16.67
N LEU A 519 -6.63 -2.10 17.68
CA LEU A 519 -7.25 -1.42 18.82
C LEU A 519 -8.01 -0.15 18.36
N LEU A 520 -7.41 0.62 17.46
CA LEU A 520 -8.00 1.82 16.84
C LEU A 520 -9.25 1.48 16.01
N LEU A 521 -9.20 0.45 15.18
CA LEU A 521 -10.33 -0.03 14.39
C LEU A 521 -11.50 -0.52 15.28
N ALA A 522 -11.20 -1.27 16.34
CA ALA A 522 -12.19 -1.77 17.28
C ALA A 522 -12.86 -0.63 18.07
N SER A 523 -12.09 0.36 18.54
CA SER A 523 -12.64 1.51 19.27
C SER A 523 -13.51 2.41 18.41
N ALA A 524 -13.12 2.69 17.16
CA ALA A 524 -13.94 3.43 16.21
C ALA A 524 -15.26 2.69 15.92
N ALA A 525 -15.24 1.35 15.80
CA ALA A 525 -16.45 0.54 15.66
C ALA A 525 -17.36 0.64 16.90
N LEU A 526 -16.82 0.41 18.10
CA LEU A 526 -17.59 0.42 19.35
C LEU A 526 -18.17 1.81 19.65
N LEU A 527 -17.38 2.88 19.56
CA LEU A 527 -17.81 4.25 19.82
C LEU A 527 -19.00 4.65 18.93
N ARG A 528 -18.89 4.32 17.63
CA ARG A 528 -19.90 4.61 16.61
C ARG A 528 -21.18 3.81 16.78
N ILE A 529 -21.10 2.58 17.30
CA ILE A 529 -22.27 1.77 17.66
C ILE A 529 -22.90 2.27 18.98
N LEU A 530 -22.09 2.54 20.01
CA LEU A 530 -22.55 2.96 21.34
C LEU A 530 -23.22 4.35 21.36
N LYS A 531 -22.84 5.24 20.43
CA LYS A 531 -23.50 6.54 20.20
C LYS A 531 -24.61 6.51 19.14
N GLY A 532 -24.76 5.40 18.42
CA GLY A 532 -25.87 5.14 17.53
C GLY A 532 -27.09 4.53 18.25
N PRO A 533 -28.10 4.10 17.48
CA PRO A 533 -29.28 3.47 18.04
C PRO A 533 -28.93 2.12 18.68
N GLN A 534 -29.54 1.82 19.82
CA GLN A 534 -29.28 0.60 20.58
C GLN A 534 -30.38 -0.44 20.34
N TRP A 535 -30.01 -1.66 19.94
CA TRP A 535 -30.93 -2.77 19.72
C TRP A 535 -30.91 -3.75 20.89
N ALA A 536 -32.05 -4.37 21.20
CA ALA A 536 -32.20 -5.33 22.30
C ALA A 536 -31.34 -6.61 22.18
N THR A 537 -30.65 -6.81 21.05
CA THR A 537 -29.69 -7.89 20.80
C THR A 537 -28.24 -7.54 21.13
N MET A 538 -27.97 -6.33 21.65
CA MET A 538 -26.61 -5.86 21.97
C MET A 538 -26.28 -5.94 23.46
N ASP A 539 -25.10 -6.46 23.76
CA ASP A 539 -24.46 -6.31 25.07
C ASP A 539 -23.77 -4.92 25.16
N VAL A 540 -24.57 -3.90 25.44
CA VAL A 540 -24.14 -2.50 25.53
C VAL A 540 -23.17 -2.29 26.70
N ASP A 541 -23.29 -3.08 27.78
CA ASP A 541 -22.47 -2.92 28.98
C ASP A 541 -21.10 -3.59 28.83
N LYS A 542 -20.98 -4.78 28.21
CA LYS A 542 -19.67 -5.30 27.77
C LYS A 542 -19.03 -4.32 26.79
N ALA A 543 -19.76 -3.86 25.78
CA ALA A 543 -19.22 -2.93 24.78
C ALA A 543 -18.68 -1.62 25.39
N ARG A 544 -19.39 -1.05 26.38
CA ARG A 544 -18.91 0.12 27.14
C ARG A 544 -17.63 -0.20 27.93
N SER A 545 -17.57 -1.36 28.56
CA SER A 545 -16.39 -1.83 29.32
C SER A 545 -15.17 -2.08 28.42
N SER A 546 -15.34 -2.76 27.29
CA SER A 546 -14.29 -2.97 26.29
C SER A 546 -13.81 -1.65 25.70
N PHE A 547 -14.71 -0.69 25.40
CA PHE A 547 -14.32 0.63 24.92
C PHE A 547 -13.47 1.44 25.93
N PHE A 548 -13.79 1.40 27.23
CA PHE A 548 -12.91 2.02 28.23
C PHE A 548 -11.59 1.27 28.43
N SER A 549 -11.60 -0.06 28.32
CA SER A 549 -10.38 -0.87 28.30
C SER A 549 -9.45 -0.46 27.16
N THR A 550 -9.98 -0.12 25.98
CA THR A 550 -9.20 0.42 24.86
C THR A 550 -8.41 1.68 25.23
N ILE A 551 -9.02 2.66 25.91
CA ILE A 551 -8.33 3.91 26.28
C ILE A 551 -7.16 3.61 27.24
N ASN A 552 -7.31 2.61 28.11
CA ASN A 552 -6.25 2.20 29.03
C ASN A 552 -5.14 1.38 28.34
N LEU A 553 -5.49 0.49 27.40
CA LEU A 553 -4.51 -0.25 26.58
C LEU A 553 -3.68 0.71 25.72
N ALA A 554 -4.32 1.69 25.05
CA ALA A 554 -3.62 2.67 24.23
C ALA A 554 -2.59 3.49 25.04
N ARG A 555 -2.92 3.89 26.27
CA ARG A 555 -1.96 4.54 27.20
C ARG A 555 -0.77 3.65 27.58
N GLN A 556 -0.94 2.33 27.61
CA GLN A 556 0.15 1.38 27.91
C GLN A 556 1.01 1.04 26.69
N MET A 557 0.47 1.24 25.47
CA MET A 557 1.16 0.97 24.20
C MET A 557 1.96 2.16 23.67
N SER A 558 1.76 3.34 24.26
CA SER A 558 2.44 4.57 23.89
C SER A 558 3.91 4.59 24.33
N VAL A 559 4.77 5.09 23.45
CA VAL A 559 6.22 5.30 23.65
C VAL A 559 6.60 6.78 23.58
N ASP A 560 5.74 7.63 23.02
CA ASP A 560 5.92 9.09 22.99
C ASP A 560 4.58 9.84 23.17
N THR A 561 4.68 11.04 23.76
CA THR A 561 3.58 11.96 24.06
C THR A 561 2.66 12.24 22.86
N TYR A 562 3.20 12.22 21.65
CA TYR A 562 2.49 12.54 20.41
C TYR A 562 2.41 11.36 19.44
N ASP A 563 2.57 10.11 19.91
CA ASP A 563 2.37 8.95 19.05
C ASP A 563 0.88 8.62 18.82
N ILE A 564 0.64 7.69 17.89
CA ILE A 564 -0.71 7.24 17.50
C ILE A 564 -1.51 6.70 18.70
N ALA A 565 -0.86 6.07 19.68
CA ALA A 565 -1.53 5.48 20.84
C ALA A 565 -1.93 6.54 21.88
N ALA A 566 -1.06 7.53 22.14
CA ALA A 566 -1.39 8.70 22.94
C ALA A 566 -2.52 9.52 22.30
N LYS A 567 -2.39 9.88 21.01
CA LYS A 567 -3.42 10.61 20.25
C LYS A 567 -4.75 9.85 20.25
N MET A 568 -4.73 8.54 20.04
CA MET A 568 -5.92 7.69 20.11
C MET A 568 -6.61 7.73 21.48
N ALA A 569 -5.85 7.64 22.58
CA ALA A 569 -6.40 7.70 23.93
C ALA A 569 -7.08 9.05 24.22
N ILE A 570 -6.54 10.16 23.69
CA ILE A 570 -7.13 11.50 23.77
C ILE A 570 -8.43 11.58 22.95
N VAL A 571 -8.37 11.25 21.66
CA VAL A 571 -9.50 11.32 20.72
C VAL A 571 -10.69 10.50 21.20
N MET A 572 -10.47 9.23 21.58
CA MET A 572 -11.55 8.34 22.01
C MET A 572 -12.17 8.83 23.33
N ASN A 573 -11.38 9.36 24.26
CA ASN A 573 -11.88 9.92 25.51
C ASN A 573 -12.69 11.22 25.29
N GLN A 574 -12.23 12.12 24.41
CA GLN A 574 -12.95 13.36 24.13
C GLN A 574 -14.24 13.10 23.34
N LEU A 575 -14.19 12.29 22.28
CA LEU A 575 -15.39 11.88 21.54
C LEU A 575 -16.39 11.14 22.42
N TRP A 576 -15.95 10.27 23.34
CA TRP A 576 -16.88 9.60 24.26
C TRP A 576 -17.76 10.59 25.03
N ASN A 577 -17.18 11.68 25.51
CA ASN A 577 -17.88 12.72 26.26
C ASN A 577 -18.59 13.75 25.37
N SER A 578 -18.29 13.79 24.06
CA SER A 578 -18.99 14.66 23.10
C SER A 578 -20.48 14.34 22.99
N THR A 579 -21.30 15.40 22.94
CA THR A 579 -22.73 15.36 22.63
C THR A 579 -23.03 15.59 21.14
N ARG A 580 -22.04 15.97 20.32
CA ARG A 580 -22.18 16.25 18.87
C ARG A 580 -21.73 15.07 17.99
N ALA A 581 -20.76 14.28 18.45
CA ALA A 581 -20.19 13.16 17.71
C ALA A 581 -21.27 12.18 17.24
N PHE A 582 -21.29 11.89 15.93
CA PHE A 582 -22.29 11.06 15.25
C PHE A 582 -23.74 11.57 15.38
N ARG A 583 -23.95 12.89 15.48
CA ARG A 583 -25.27 13.54 15.41
C ARG A 583 -25.36 14.63 14.35
N LYS A 584 -26.56 14.86 13.83
CA LYS A 584 -26.90 16.01 12.98
C LYS A 584 -27.13 17.26 13.83
N SER A 585 -27.26 18.42 13.18
CA SER A 585 -27.59 19.70 13.80
C SER A 585 -28.97 19.73 14.50
N ASP A 586 -29.88 18.83 14.14
CA ASP A 586 -31.17 18.63 14.82
C ASP A 586 -31.07 17.70 16.07
N GLY A 587 -29.87 17.24 16.41
CA GLY A 587 -29.62 16.30 17.52
C GLY A 587 -29.95 14.83 17.21
N SER A 588 -30.49 14.51 16.03
CA SER A 588 -30.76 13.14 15.61
C SER A 588 -29.50 12.40 15.18
N GLU A 589 -29.54 11.08 15.24
CA GLU A 589 -28.38 10.21 15.02
C GLU A 589 -27.89 10.23 13.55
N TYR A 590 -26.57 10.17 13.38
CA TYR A 590 -25.88 10.07 12.09
C TYR A 590 -25.08 8.75 12.05
N VAL A 591 -25.78 7.66 11.68
CA VAL A 591 -25.20 6.31 11.62
C VAL A 591 -24.44 6.04 10.31
N ALA A 592 -24.62 6.88 9.28
CA ALA A 592 -23.88 6.77 8.02
C ALA A 592 -22.39 7.15 8.18
N LEU A 593 -21.53 6.67 7.29
CA LEU A 593 -20.15 7.15 7.15
C LEU A 593 -20.11 8.40 6.25
N ARG A 594 -19.51 9.50 6.73
CA ARG A 594 -19.10 10.66 5.93
C ARG A 594 -17.94 10.24 5.00
N ILE A 595 -16.92 9.60 5.56
CA ILE A 595 -15.73 9.13 4.83
C ILE A 595 -15.93 7.69 4.36
N ARG A 596 -15.86 7.45 3.05
CA ARG A 596 -16.18 6.15 2.40
C ARG A 596 -15.17 5.71 1.33
N SER A 597 -14.03 6.39 1.24
CA SER A 597 -13.04 6.26 0.16
C SER A 597 -11.77 5.49 0.55
N ARG A 598 -11.67 5.03 1.81
CA ARG A 598 -10.43 4.53 2.42
C ARG A 598 -10.56 3.10 2.98
N LEU A 599 -11.44 2.30 2.36
CA LEU A 599 -11.69 0.88 2.65
C LEU A 599 -11.83 0.62 4.17
N VAL A 600 -11.15 -0.39 4.72
CA VAL A 600 -11.17 -0.81 6.14
C VAL A 600 -10.94 0.37 7.10
N LEU A 601 -10.06 1.32 6.74
CA LEU A 601 -9.70 2.48 7.54
C LEU A 601 -10.77 3.59 7.57
N SER A 602 -11.76 3.55 6.66
CA SER A 602 -12.74 4.66 6.52
C SER A 602 -13.46 5.05 7.83
N PRO A 603 -13.91 4.12 8.69
CA PRO A 603 -14.57 4.47 9.96
C PRO A 603 -13.63 5.08 11.01
N VAL A 604 -12.33 4.77 10.95
CA VAL A 604 -11.31 5.40 11.80
C VAL A 604 -11.12 6.85 11.39
N ILE A 605 -10.91 7.11 10.09
CA ILE A 605 -10.76 8.48 9.57
C ILE A 605 -12.06 9.27 9.80
N ASP A 606 -13.23 8.67 9.57
CA ASP A 606 -14.51 9.30 9.87
C ASP A 606 -14.61 9.72 11.34
N THR A 607 -14.23 8.83 12.27
CA THR A 607 -14.21 9.10 13.71
C THR A 607 -13.27 10.26 14.05
N VAL A 608 -12.09 10.34 13.44
CA VAL A 608 -11.16 11.47 13.62
C VAL A 608 -11.68 12.76 12.98
N TRP A 609 -12.40 12.69 11.86
CA TRP A 609 -13.09 13.84 11.28
C TRP A 609 -14.16 14.41 12.21
N TRP A 610 -14.96 13.57 12.89
CA TRP A 610 -15.88 14.04 13.93
C TRP A 610 -15.18 14.66 15.14
N TRP A 611 -13.92 14.30 15.40
CA TRP A 611 -13.13 14.93 16.45
C TRP A 611 -12.64 16.31 16.04
N ARG A 612 -12.09 16.47 14.82
CA ARG A 612 -11.66 17.80 14.33
C ARG A 612 -12.83 18.78 14.23
N ASP A 613 -13.97 18.33 13.70
CA ASP A 613 -15.25 19.07 13.59
C ASP A 613 -15.79 19.66 14.92
N GLU A 614 -15.24 19.27 16.07
CA GLU A 614 -15.63 19.78 17.40
C GLU A 614 -14.46 20.28 18.28
N PHE A 615 -13.26 19.72 18.14
CA PHE A 615 -12.12 19.95 19.04
C PHE A 615 -10.90 20.63 18.38
N ASP A 616 -10.86 20.74 17.05
CA ASP A 616 -9.82 21.41 16.26
C ASP A 616 -10.31 22.82 15.85
N PRO A 617 -9.73 23.91 16.38
CA PRO A 617 -10.15 25.27 16.05
C PRO A 617 -9.70 25.76 14.66
N GLN A 618 -8.71 25.12 14.04
CA GLN A 618 -8.12 25.57 12.77
C GLN A 618 -8.80 24.93 11.55
N PHE A 619 -9.44 23.78 11.72
CA PHE A 619 -10.21 23.03 10.73
C PHE A 619 -11.13 23.87 9.81
N TYR A 620 -11.69 24.98 10.32
CA TYR A 620 -12.56 25.89 9.57
C TYR A 620 -11.89 27.14 8.97
N ASN A 621 -10.60 27.38 9.24
CA ASN A 621 -9.85 28.51 8.67
C ASN A 621 -9.40 28.27 7.22
N MET A 622 -9.44 27.03 6.73
CA MET A 622 -9.32 26.74 5.30
C MET A 622 -10.52 27.32 4.54
N PRO A 623 -10.30 28.08 3.44
CA PRO A 623 -11.36 28.84 2.77
C PRO A 623 -12.37 27.93 2.05
N SER A 624 -13.37 27.50 2.81
CA SER A 624 -14.43 26.59 2.35
C SER A 624 -15.36 27.32 1.38
N GLY A 625 -15.14 27.08 0.09
CA GLY A 625 -15.87 27.67 -1.05
C GLY A 625 -17.34 27.24 -1.19
N GLN A 626 -18.14 27.39 -0.14
CA GLN A 626 -19.60 27.25 -0.19
C GLN A 626 -20.23 28.46 -0.90
N ASN A 627 -20.23 28.44 -2.23
CA ASN A 627 -21.06 29.31 -3.06
C ASN A 627 -22.55 28.95 -2.89
N ASN A 628 -23.12 29.28 -1.72
CA ASN A 628 -24.56 29.39 -1.55
C ASN A 628 -25.04 30.64 -2.29
N ILE A 629 -25.32 30.49 -3.58
CA ILE A 629 -26.07 31.48 -4.35
C ILE A 629 -27.52 31.42 -3.85
N ALA A 630 -27.86 32.34 -2.94
CA ALA A 630 -29.23 32.68 -2.61
C ALA A 630 -29.56 34.04 -3.26
N ASP A 631 -30.73 34.15 -3.88
CA ASP A 631 -31.12 35.36 -4.61
C ASP A 631 -31.24 36.59 -3.71
N GLY A 632 -30.77 37.73 -4.21
CA GLY A 632 -30.74 38.99 -3.46
C GLY A 632 -32.04 39.78 -3.53
N VAL A 633 -32.42 40.38 -2.39
CA VAL A 633 -33.34 41.52 -2.30
C VAL A 633 -32.77 42.51 -1.28
N ASP A 634 -32.57 43.77 -1.69
CA ASP A 634 -31.99 44.83 -0.84
C ASP A 634 -32.97 45.36 0.22
N ALA A 635 -32.45 45.77 1.39
CA ALA A 635 -32.72 47.08 2.01
C ALA A 635 -31.87 47.36 3.27
N SER A 636 -31.13 48.48 3.25
CA SER A 636 -30.24 48.98 4.29
C SER A 636 -30.90 49.38 5.63
N ARG A 637 -30.20 49.22 6.78
CA ARG A 637 -29.60 50.34 7.56
C ARG A 637 -28.93 49.98 8.91
N ASP A 638 -27.85 50.72 9.20
CA ASP A 638 -27.33 51.27 10.48
C ASP A 638 -28.08 50.87 11.79
N ASN A 639 -27.45 50.42 12.90
CA ASN A 639 -26.44 51.11 13.71
C ASN A 639 -25.95 50.16 14.87
N PRO A 640 -24.85 50.42 15.63
CA PRO A 640 -24.29 49.44 16.58
C PRO A 640 -24.64 49.67 18.07
N GLY A 641 -24.54 48.59 18.87
CA GLY A 641 -24.14 48.66 20.29
C GLY A 641 -25.10 48.08 21.33
N SER A 642 -24.65 47.03 22.05
CA SER A 642 -24.83 46.90 23.50
C SER A 642 -23.83 45.88 24.07
N GLN A 643 -23.46 46.03 25.35
CA GLN A 643 -22.59 45.11 26.08
C GLN A 643 -23.42 44.04 26.82
N GLY A 644 -22.78 42.92 27.17
CA GLY A 644 -23.40 41.84 27.96
C GLY A 644 -22.37 40.91 28.61
N ASN A 645 -21.69 41.37 29.65
CA ASN A 645 -20.74 40.56 30.41
C ASN A 645 -21.45 39.52 31.30
N ALA A 646 -20.98 38.27 31.24
CA ALA A 646 -21.14 37.27 32.30
C ALA A 646 -19.85 36.42 32.38
N PRO A 647 -19.36 36.05 33.58
CA PRO A 647 -18.02 35.46 33.73
C PRO A 647 -18.02 33.96 33.42
N GLY A 648 -17.19 33.56 32.45
CA GLY A 648 -16.80 32.15 32.30
C GLY A 648 -15.75 31.78 33.34
N ALA A 649 -16.02 30.77 34.16
CA ALA A 649 -15.01 30.19 35.04
C ALA A 649 -13.92 29.50 34.18
N ALA A 650 -12.68 29.96 34.27
CA ALA A 650 -11.55 29.32 33.61
C ALA A 650 -11.25 27.98 34.31
N VAL A 651 -11.81 26.89 33.78
CA VAL A 651 -11.20 25.58 33.92
C VAL A 651 -9.99 25.57 32.99
N ASP A 652 -8.81 25.27 33.53
CA ASP A 652 -7.57 25.23 32.75
C ASP A 652 -7.73 24.25 31.56
N ARG A 653 -7.84 24.82 30.36
CA ARG A 653 -7.66 24.07 29.12
C ARG A 653 -6.17 23.75 29.00
N PRO A 654 -5.78 22.48 28.72
CA PRO A 654 -4.46 22.20 28.17
C PRO A 654 -4.20 23.11 26.96
N ASP A 655 -2.96 23.57 26.78
CA ASP A 655 -2.64 24.41 25.64
C ASP A 655 -2.69 23.56 24.35
N PHE A 656 -3.60 23.90 23.45
CA PHE A 656 -3.92 23.10 22.27
C PHE A 656 -3.14 23.53 21.03
N SER A 657 -2.44 24.68 21.06
CA SER A 657 -1.72 25.28 19.93
C SER A 657 -0.52 24.48 19.40
N TYR A 658 -0.19 23.35 20.03
CA TYR A 658 0.90 22.44 19.64
C TYR A 658 0.41 21.14 18.98
N PHE A 659 -0.91 20.97 18.82
CA PHE A 659 -1.47 19.72 18.29
C PHE A 659 -1.76 19.74 16.78
N ASP A 660 -1.96 20.90 16.15
CA ASP A 660 -2.44 21.04 14.75
C ASP A 660 -1.66 20.17 13.72
N GLU A 661 -0.54 20.67 13.20
CA GLU A 661 0.20 20.08 12.07
C GLU A 661 0.66 18.63 12.35
N GLN A 662 0.95 18.31 13.61
CA GLN A 662 1.42 16.99 14.06
C GLN A 662 0.29 15.97 14.27
N PHE A 663 -0.90 16.40 14.69
CA PHE A 663 -2.07 15.52 14.70
C PHE A 663 -2.55 15.26 13.28
N GLU A 664 -2.53 16.30 12.44
CA GLU A 664 -2.78 16.20 11.01
C GLU A 664 -1.82 15.18 10.36
N ALA A 665 -0.50 15.34 10.51
CA ALA A 665 0.51 14.45 9.95
C ALA A 665 0.43 12.97 10.41
N ASP A 666 -0.38 12.61 11.42
CA ASP A 666 -0.66 11.20 11.75
C ASP A 666 -1.96 10.64 11.17
N PHE A 667 -3.01 11.45 10.99
CA PHE A 667 -4.31 10.99 10.48
C PHE A 667 -4.64 11.45 9.03
N GLU A 668 -3.91 12.42 8.48
CA GLU A 668 -4.12 13.00 7.13
C GLU A 668 -3.49 12.24 5.96
N TRP A 669 -3.07 11.00 6.14
CA TRP A 669 -2.80 10.07 5.01
C TRP A 669 -4.04 9.81 4.14
N ALA A 670 -5.19 10.33 4.59
CA ALA A 670 -6.43 10.46 3.87
C ALA A 670 -6.55 11.69 2.93
N LEU A 671 -5.79 12.78 3.13
CA LEU A 671 -6.15 14.14 2.68
C LEU A 671 -5.07 14.99 2.00
N THR A 672 -3.80 14.56 1.94
CA THR A 672 -2.72 15.36 1.33
C THR A 672 -2.93 15.62 -0.17
N ASP A 673 -3.62 16.71 -0.51
CA ASP A 673 -3.34 17.50 -1.71
C ASP A 673 -1.97 18.16 -1.48
N GLU A 674 -0.87 17.41 -1.66
CA GLU A 674 0.42 18.05 -1.85
C GLU A 674 0.34 18.87 -3.15
N VAL A 675 0.41 20.19 -2.98
CA VAL A 675 0.27 21.15 -4.07
C VAL A 675 1.49 21.05 -4.98
N LEU A 676 1.35 20.21 -6.02
CA LEU A 676 2.16 20.25 -7.23
C LEU A 676 1.95 21.58 -7.98
N TYR A 677 2.42 22.70 -7.42
CA TYR A 677 2.93 23.90 -8.08
C TYR A 677 3.55 24.81 -7.02
N GLY A 678 4.87 25.02 -7.09
CA GLY A 678 5.59 25.80 -6.08
C GLY A 678 5.29 27.29 -6.14
N HIS A 679 5.50 27.99 -5.02
CA HIS A 679 5.56 29.44 -4.97
C HIS A 679 6.99 29.93 -4.75
N LEU A 680 7.32 31.05 -5.40
CA LEU A 680 8.63 31.68 -5.34
C LEU A 680 8.76 32.54 -4.08
N ASP A 681 9.80 32.29 -3.27
CA ASP A 681 10.23 33.23 -2.24
C ASP A 681 10.87 34.47 -2.88
N THR A 682 10.02 35.42 -3.24
CA THR A 682 10.43 36.77 -3.67
C THR A 682 9.60 37.84 -2.96
N ASN A 683 10.02 38.21 -1.75
CA ASN A 683 10.45 39.60 -1.59
C ASN A 683 11.37 39.87 -0.40
N ARG A 684 12.26 40.85 -0.61
CA ARG A 684 12.97 41.54 0.48
C ARG A 684 12.02 42.53 1.15
N SER A 685 12.26 42.78 2.44
CA SER A 685 12.73 44.08 2.97
C SER A 685 11.98 44.59 4.21
N ALA A 686 12.72 44.75 5.31
CA ALA A 686 12.68 45.89 6.22
C ALA A 686 13.87 45.80 7.20
N VAL A 687 14.70 46.86 7.22
CA VAL A 687 15.84 47.11 8.14
C VAL A 687 16.96 46.06 8.09
#